data_AF-A0A949MFR0-F1
#
_entry.id   AF-A0A949MFR0-F1
#
_cell.length_a   1.000
_cell.length_b   1.000
_cell.length_c   1.000
_cell.angle_alpha   90.00
_cell.angle_beta   90.00
_cell.angle_gamma   90.00
#
_symmetry.space_group_name_H-M   'P 1'
#
loop_
_entity.id
_entity.type
_entity.pdbx_description
1 polymer ?
#
loop_
_entity_poly.entity_id
_entity_poly.type
_entity_poly.pdbx_seq_one_letter_code
_entity_poly.pdbx_strand_id
1 'polypeptide(L)'
;SEYNSAVSAHPGDVIVLHLNGNYTVGANPLTLGSDTCVLLGGTIQINSSTTATHAITANSGSSDISISGGLIDGGSPGIPTTGRNGIYFSGVSMFQIDDVTLQHFGTNSTRVGGSDVIQIDHGSTPRIITRCTINGGSARGIWMATSGVRDIILDNLVTDAQMDGVDFDESSTASLAAFNTLTNNTRYGVFIEQSASYNLVLGNVCNFDSSYGVGCYNNYSTPRAMTAYNSIICNSMFGGNGLRNGSTGDGTNVETCDNFYFNNTLANARIVSQLYGTNNYYSQNYLSGASISTSGAEVFFNSPDVNGNLQIHQSNSALGVIVQNASTTNNAPVVTATFASLGNGTGDDQWQLIPTDSGYYKVINKNSGLAMVVQGASTTNGAPIIQYAYSADGTYNDEWMIQSVGNGLYQFVNRLSGLCLDVPGGSTNAGTQLDQASSTGGAYQQFSLVEDTPASSAPGFSLSASPASQSVTAGNGTNYTINVGAINGFSGAVSLSVGGLPAGATATLSPTSVAVPGSSTLTITTSSSTPTGSHAILVTGVSGSLTNSTSATLVVNPPSTLPAGWTDADIGSPTIAGSATYSNGTFTVSGSGSDIWTTADQFNYTYQSVSGDQTVIARVVSENGTASYAKAGVMIRETTAANSVEASVLITPTNGIAMEVRPSTGAASINMTGWIRNIL
;
A
#
# COMPACT_ATOMS: atom_id res chain seq x y z
N SER A 1 -3.12 -41.35 8.27
CA SER A 1 -3.69 -42.64 7.83
C SER A 1 -5.09 -42.45 7.27
N GLU A 2 -5.97 -41.72 7.97
CA GLU A 2 -7.32 -41.42 7.50
C GLU A 2 -7.33 -40.70 6.14
N TYR A 3 -6.54 -39.65 5.99
CA TYR A 3 -6.34 -38.96 4.70
C TYR A 3 -5.97 -39.91 3.55
N ASN A 4 -4.90 -40.72 3.71
CA ASN A 4 -4.49 -41.68 2.68
C ASN A 4 -5.59 -42.71 2.36
N SER A 5 -6.38 -43.10 3.37
CA SER A 5 -7.50 -44.03 3.18
C SER A 5 -8.62 -43.39 2.36
N ALA A 6 -8.92 -42.11 2.62
CA ALA A 6 -9.88 -41.34 1.84
C ALA A 6 -9.43 -41.17 0.38
N VAL A 7 -8.18 -40.75 0.15
CA VAL A 7 -7.59 -40.64 -1.21
C VAL A 7 -7.65 -41.97 -1.95
N SER A 8 -7.31 -43.08 -1.28
CA SER A 8 -7.32 -44.40 -1.90
C SER A 8 -8.75 -44.87 -2.25
N ALA A 9 -9.73 -44.51 -1.43
CA ALA A 9 -11.13 -44.84 -1.67
C ALA A 9 -11.78 -43.95 -2.74
N HIS A 10 -11.24 -42.74 -2.95
CA HIS A 10 -11.83 -41.69 -3.81
C HIS A 10 -10.76 -41.03 -4.71
N PRO A 11 -10.12 -41.75 -5.65
CA PRO A 11 -8.94 -41.29 -6.39
C PRO A 11 -9.18 -40.20 -7.45
N GLY A 12 -10.36 -39.58 -7.50
CA GLY A 12 -10.68 -38.47 -8.39
C GLY A 12 -11.64 -37.45 -7.78
N ASP A 13 -11.93 -37.58 -6.49
CA ASP A 13 -12.71 -36.59 -5.76
C ASP A 13 -11.78 -35.58 -5.08
N VAL A 14 -12.26 -34.36 -4.88
CA VAL A 14 -11.56 -33.38 -4.03
C VAL A 14 -11.66 -33.83 -2.58
N ILE A 15 -10.52 -33.98 -1.91
CA ILE A 15 -10.46 -34.33 -0.50
C ILE A 15 -10.32 -33.06 0.34
N VAL A 16 -11.28 -32.83 1.25
CA VAL A 16 -11.24 -31.70 2.18
C VAL A 16 -10.88 -32.18 3.59
N LEU A 17 -9.74 -31.74 4.12
CA LEU A 17 -9.24 -32.05 5.45
C LEU A 17 -9.60 -30.92 6.41
N HIS A 18 -10.45 -31.21 7.38
CA HIS A 18 -10.78 -30.29 8.48
C HIS A 18 -9.88 -30.58 9.67
N LEU A 19 -8.86 -29.75 9.90
CA LEU A 19 -7.89 -29.93 10.98
C LEU A 19 -8.16 -28.93 12.10
N ASN A 20 -9.10 -29.25 12.98
CA ASN A 20 -9.56 -28.34 14.06
C ASN A 20 -8.87 -28.58 15.41
N GLY A 21 -8.06 -29.63 15.54
CA GLY A 21 -7.36 -29.98 16.78
C GLY A 21 -5.90 -29.48 16.83
N ASN A 22 -5.17 -29.97 17.84
CA ASN A 22 -3.72 -29.81 17.94
C ASN A 22 -3.05 -31.10 17.48
N TYR A 23 -2.25 -31.03 16.42
CA TYR A 23 -1.59 -32.17 15.79
C TYR A 23 -0.09 -32.03 15.92
N THR A 24 0.59 -33.00 16.51
CA THR A 24 2.07 -33.04 16.51
C THR A 24 2.55 -33.88 15.34
N VAL A 25 3.44 -33.32 14.53
CA VAL A 25 4.05 -34.01 13.39
C VAL A 25 4.95 -35.13 13.92
N GLY A 26 4.69 -36.35 13.44
CA GLY A 26 5.42 -37.56 13.81
C GLY A 26 6.68 -37.77 12.96
N ALA A 27 6.94 -39.02 12.56
CA ALA A 27 8.13 -39.33 11.78
C ALA A 27 8.09 -38.78 10.33
N ASN A 28 6.89 -38.56 9.81
CA ASN A 28 6.64 -38.10 8.44
C ASN A 28 5.81 -36.81 8.47
N PRO A 29 6.03 -35.88 7.53
CA PRO A 29 5.17 -34.71 7.36
C PRO A 29 3.75 -35.12 6.97
N LEU A 30 2.79 -34.19 7.06
CA LEU A 30 1.52 -34.33 6.35
C LEU A 30 1.81 -34.19 4.84
N THR A 31 1.79 -35.31 4.11
CA THR A 31 2.03 -35.33 2.66
C THR A 31 0.72 -35.32 1.89
N LEU A 32 0.46 -34.22 1.19
CA LEU A 32 -0.71 -34.01 0.35
C LEU A 32 -0.52 -34.60 -1.06
N GLY A 33 -1.62 -34.97 -1.70
CA GLY A 33 -1.70 -35.35 -3.11
C GLY A 33 -2.47 -34.29 -3.88
N SER A 34 -2.81 -34.57 -5.15
CA SER A 34 -3.63 -33.66 -5.94
C SER A 34 -5.04 -33.49 -5.34
N ASP A 35 -5.75 -32.45 -5.78
CA ASP A 35 -7.17 -32.24 -5.48
C ASP A 35 -7.45 -32.21 -3.98
N THR A 36 -6.60 -31.53 -3.22
CA THR A 36 -6.62 -31.57 -1.75
C THR A 36 -6.77 -30.18 -1.15
N CYS A 37 -7.81 -30.01 -0.34
CA CYS A 37 -8.06 -28.80 0.42
C CYS A 37 -7.82 -29.05 1.91
N VAL A 38 -6.97 -28.24 2.55
CA VAL A 38 -6.75 -28.24 3.99
C VAL A 38 -7.39 -26.99 4.59
N LEU A 39 -8.40 -27.20 5.43
CA LEU A 39 -9.01 -26.19 6.28
C LEU A 39 -8.43 -26.36 7.69
N LEU A 40 -7.40 -25.58 8.00
CA LEU A 40 -6.71 -25.64 9.28
C LEU A 40 -7.38 -24.67 10.27
N GLY A 41 -8.25 -25.21 11.13
CA GLY A 41 -8.87 -24.46 12.22
C GLY A 41 -8.08 -24.53 13.54
N GLY A 42 -7.09 -25.42 13.62
CA GLY A 42 -6.29 -25.68 14.83
C GLY A 42 -4.79 -25.45 14.62
N THR A 43 -3.96 -26.27 15.26
CA THR A 43 -2.49 -26.15 15.22
C THR A 43 -1.83 -27.43 14.70
N ILE A 44 -0.88 -27.29 13.77
CA ILE A 44 0.08 -28.33 13.43
C ILE A 44 1.43 -27.95 14.03
N GLN A 45 1.98 -28.79 14.89
CA GLN A 45 3.22 -28.54 15.60
C GLN A 45 4.34 -29.45 15.10
N ILE A 46 5.45 -28.85 14.69
CA ILE A 46 6.74 -29.52 14.49
C ILE A 46 7.67 -29.09 15.62
N ASN A 47 8.12 -30.02 16.46
CA ASN A 47 8.91 -29.69 17.65
C ASN A 47 10.19 -30.52 17.72
N SER A 48 11.05 -30.30 18.72
CA SER A 48 12.34 -31.00 18.84
C SER A 48 12.26 -32.54 18.88
N SER A 49 11.09 -33.12 19.21
CA SER A 49 10.86 -34.57 19.17
C SER A 49 10.43 -35.10 17.79
N THR A 50 9.97 -34.23 16.89
CA THR A 50 9.62 -34.56 15.50
C THR A 50 10.88 -34.91 14.70
N THR A 51 10.87 -35.97 13.91
CA THR A 51 11.98 -36.34 13.01
C THR A 51 11.76 -35.90 11.56
N ALA A 52 10.53 -35.53 11.20
CA ALA A 52 10.24 -34.92 9.91
C ALA A 52 10.98 -33.58 9.76
N THR A 53 11.39 -33.26 8.54
CA THR A 53 12.01 -31.97 8.21
C THR A 53 10.97 -30.89 7.90
N HIS A 54 9.71 -31.25 7.70
CA HIS A 54 8.64 -30.31 7.33
C HIS A 54 7.36 -30.61 8.11
N ALA A 55 6.49 -29.62 8.32
CA ALA A 55 5.16 -29.88 8.86
C ALA A 55 4.20 -30.40 7.78
N ILE A 56 4.16 -29.71 6.63
CA ILE A 56 3.35 -30.08 5.46
C ILE A 56 4.25 -30.17 4.23
N THR A 57 3.98 -31.17 3.39
CA THR A 57 4.56 -31.29 2.05
C THR A 57 3.54 -31.87 1.07
N ALA A 58 3.87 -31.96 -0.21
CA ALA A 58 3.05 -32.63 -1.21
C ALA A 58 3.90 -33.46 -2.16
N ASN A 59 3.30 -34.50 -2.75
CA ASN A 59 4.01 -35.34 -3.72
C ASN A 59 4.36 -34.52 -4.96
N SER A 60 5.58 -34.68 -5.47
CA SER A 60 5.99 -34.05 -6.73
C SER A 60 5.05 -34.44 -7.87
N GLY A 61 4.65 -33.46 -8.69
CA GLY A 61 3.65 -33.61 -9.74
C GLY A 61 2.20 -33.45 -9.28
N SER A 62 1.95 -33.25 -7.97
CA SER A 62 0.59 -32.96 -7.49
C SER A 62 0.13 -31.56 -7.94
N SER A 63 -1.17 -31.40 -8.13
CA SER A 63 -1.80 -30.13 -8.46
C SER A 63 -3.09 -29.88 -7.68
N ASP A 64 -3.61 -28.66 -7.71
CA ASP A 64 -4.93 -28.32 -7.17
C ASP A 64 -4.97 -28.51 -5.64
N ILE A 65 -3.99 -27.90 -4.96
CA ILE A 65 -3.83 -27.98 -3.51
C ILE A 65 -4.14 -26.61 -2.88
N SER A 66 -4.98 -26.57 -1.86
CA SER A 66 -5.20 -25.36 -1.08
C SER A 66 -4.97 -25.61 0.41
N ILE A 67 -4.25 -24.72 1.10
CA ILE A 67 -4.11 -24.73 2.56
C ILE A 67 -4.60 -23.39 3.08
N SER A 68 -5.53 -23.39 4.04
CA SER A 68 -6.01 -22.14 4.61
C SER A 68 -6.23 -22.18 6.12
N GLY A 69 -5.95 -21.06 6.77
CA GLY A 69 -6.23 -20.82 8.18
C GLY A 69 -5.19 -21.39 9.17
N GLY A 70 -5.41 -21.06 10.44
CA GLY A 70 -4.80 -21.71 11.60
C GLY A 70 -3.30 -21.51 11.76
N LEU A 71 -2.68 -22.38 12.57
CA LEU A 71 -1.31 -22.23 13.04
C LEU A 71 -0.44 -23.43 12.66
N ILE A 72 0.72 -23.17 12.05
CA ILE A 72 1.82 -24.13 11.92
C ILE A 72 2.97 -23.64 12.79
N ASP A 73 3.23 -24.36 13.88
CA ASP A 73 4.19 -23.94 14.92
C ASP A 73 5.44 -24.82 14.93
N GLY A 74 6.60 -24.19 14.77
CA GLY A 74 7.93 -24.78 14.84
C GLY A 74 8.46 -25.08 16.25
N GLY A 75 7.64 -24.89 17.30
CA GLY A 75 7.96 -25.23 18.69
C GLY A 75 8.41 -24.03 19.53
N SER A 76 8.71 -24.22 20.82
CA SER A 76 8.97 -23.10 21.74
C SER A 76 10.15 -22.20 21.30
N PRO A 77 10.04 -20.86 21.44
CA PRO A 77 11.15 -19.93 21.24
C PRO A 77 12.44 -20.40 21.92
N GLY A 78 13.52 -20.56 21.15
CA GLY A 78 14.84 -20.93 21.67
C GLY A 78 15.15 -22.43 21.76
N ILE A 79 14.26 -23.32 21.33
CA ILE A 79 14.60 -24.74 21.08
C ILE A 79 14.79 -24.93 19.56
N PRO A 80 16.00 -25.24 19.06
CA PRO A 80 16.26 -25.22 17.62
C PRO A 80 15.48 -26.31 16.87
N THR A 81 14.48 -25.92 16.09
CA THR A 81 13.98 -26.67 14.93
C THR A 81 14.66 -26.20 13.63
N THR A 82 15.90 -25.70 13.74
CA THR A 82 16.76 -25.37 12.60
C THR A 82 16.85 -26.54 11.62
N GLY A 83 16.85 -26.27 10.32
CA GLY A 83 16.83 -27.29 9.27
C GLY A 83 15.44 -27.84 8.97
N ARG A 84 14.38 -27.11 9.35
CA ARG A 84 13.00 -27.53 9.12
C ARG A 84 12.14 -26.40 8.57
N ASN A 85 11.17 -26.77 7.74
CA ASN A 85 10.25 -25.84 7.11
C ASN A 85 8.83 -26.05 7.65
N GLY A 86 7.99 -25.02 7.57
CA GLY A 86 6.56 -25.18 7.81
C GLY A 86 5.93 -25.92 6.64
N ILE A 87 6.12 -25.36 5.45
CA ILE A 87 5.60 -25.92 4.20
C ILE A 87 6.74 -26.07 3.22
N TYR A 88 6.88 -27.27 2.66
CA TYR A 88 7.83 -27.58 1.61
C TYR A 88 7.16 -28.23 0.40
N PHE A 89 7.14 -27.54 -0.73
CA PHE A 89 6.57 -28.05 -1.99
C PHE A 89 7.63 -28.08 -3.09
N SER A 90 7.93 -29.29 -3.56
CA SER A 90 8.85 -29.54 -4.68
C SER A 90 8.11 -30.16 -5.87
N GLY A 91 8.12 -29.48 -7.02
CA GLY A 91 7.46 -29.94 -8.23
C GLY A 91 5.93 -29.92 -8.15
N VAL A 92 5.35 -29.07 -7.30
CA VAL A 92 3.89 -28.96 -7.11
C VAL A 92 3.35 -27.83 -7.97
N SER A 93 2.19 -28.05 -8.57
CA SER A 93 1.53 -27.12 -9.48
C SER A 93 0.21 -26.61 -8.91
N MET A 94 -0.28 -25.45 -9.37
CA MET A 94 -1.64 -24.97 -9.05
C MET A 94 -2.00 -25.06 -7.56
N PHE A 95 -1.28 -24.34 -6.71
CA PHE A 95 -1.58 -24.33 -5.27
C PHE A 95 -1.87 -22.93 -4.73
N GLN A 96 -2.60 -22.90 -3.62
CA GLN A 96 -2.82 -21.72 -2.81
C GLN A 96 -2.52 -22.01 -1.34
N ILE A 97 -1.78 -21.11 -0.68
CA ILE A 97 -1.68 -21.10 0.79
C ILE A 97 -2.10 -19.71 1.27
N ASP A 98 -3.11 -19.69 2.14
CA ASP A 98 -3.86 -18.48 2.43
C ASP A 98 -4.21 -18.35 3.91
N ASP A 99 -3.97 -17.19 4.51
CA ASP A 99 -4.36 -16.91 5.92
C ASP A 99 -3.78 -17.92 6.94
N VAL A 100 -2.57 -18.43 6.66
CA VAL A 100 -1.87 -19.36 7.55
C VAL A 100 -0.88 -18.59 8.42
N THR A 101 -0.88 -18.85 9.73
CA THR A 101 0.17 -18.36 10.63
C THR A 101 1.28 -19.40 10.77
N LEU A 102 2.52 -19.03 10.51
CA LEU A 102 3.72 -19.85 10.67
C LEU A 102 4.69 -19.17 11.63
N GLN A 103 5.14 -19.88 12.67
CA GLN A 103 6.04 -19.29 13.68
C GLN A 103 7.08 -20.28 14.19
N HIS A 104 8.17 -19.75 14.74
CA HIS A 104 9.20 -20.52 15.47
C HIS A 104 9.96 -21.60 14.67
N PHE A 105 10.19 -21.39 13.37
CA PHE A 105 11.00 -22.30 12.54
C PHE A 105 12.50 -22.05 12.69
N GLY A 106 13.05 -22.40 13.86
CA GLY A 106 14.46 -22.25 14.21
C GLY A 106 14.78 -21.02 15.07
N THR A 107 16.07 -20.78 15.35
CA THR A 107 16.52 -19.66 16.18
C THR A 107 16.58 -18.36 15.37
N ASN A 108 16.31 -17.24 16.04
CA ASN A 108 16.44 -15.88 15.52
C ASN A 108 17.87 -15.32 15.67
N SER A 109 18.89 -16.19 15.68
CA SER A 109 20.27 -15.78 15.95
C SER A 109 21.31 -16.40 15.01
N THR A 110 20.95 -17.41 14.21
CA THR A 110 21.89 -18.09 13.32
C THR A 110 21.23 -18.41 11.99
N ARG A 111 21.87 -17.97 10.90
CA ARG A 111 21.51 -18.33 9.53
C ARG A 111 21.79 -19.82 9.26
N VAL A 112 20.77 -20.56 8.87
CA VAL A 112 20.88 -21.99 8.50
C VAL A 112 20.21 -22.21 7.14
N GLY A 113 20.99 -22.46 6.07
CA GLY A 113 20.44 -22.70 4.74
C GLY A 113 19.49 -23.89 4.69
N GLY A 114 18.46 -23.83 3.83
CA GLY A 114 17.42 -24.86 3.71
C GLY A 114 16.47 -24.94 4.91
N SER A 115 16.32 -23.84 5.66
CA SER A 115 15.37 -23.71 6.78
C SER A 115 14.34 -22.62 6.50
N ASP A 116 13.91 -22.49 5.25
CA ASP A 116 12.99 -21.44 4.83
C ASP A 116 11.57 -21.77 5.33
N VAL A 117 10.82 -20.79 5.85
CA VAL A 117 9.55 -21.13 6.53
C VAL A 117 8.54 -21.72 5.54
N ILE A 118 8.41 -21.09 4.37
CA ILE A 118 7.76 -21.63 3.19
C ILE A 118 8.80 -21.77 2.10
N GLN A 119 9.01 -23.00 1.63
CA GLN A 119 9.99 -23.31 0.61
C GLN A 119 9.30 -23.97 -0.59
N ILE A 120 9.44 -23.34 -1.76
CA ILE A 120 8.83 -23.79 -3.01
C ILE A 120 9.90 -23.96 -4.10
N ASP A 121 10.01 -25.14 -4.70
CA ASP A 121 10.94 -25.38 -5.81
C ASP A 121 10.25 -26.15 -6.95
N HIS A 122 10.56 -25.81 -8.20
CA HIS A 122 9.98 -26.45 -9.41
C HIS A 122 8.42 -26.47 -9.46
N GLY A 123 7.84 -27.11 -10.47
CA GLY A 123 6.37 -27.21 -10.65
C GLY A 123 5.84 -26.30 -11.76
N SER A 124 4.55 -25.96 -11.73
CA SER A 124 3.93 -25.07 -12.73
C SER A 124 2.86 -24.15 -12.15
N THR A 125 2.52 -23.10 -12.91
CA THR A 125 1.64 -22.00 -12.48
C THR A 125 0.16 -22.37 -12.45
N PRO A 126 -0.68 -21.63 -11.70
CA PRO A 126 -0.31 -20.55 -10.75
C PRO A 126 0.04 -21.08 -9.36
N ARG A 127 0.89 -20.37 -8.63
CA ARG A 127 1.20 -20.68 -7.23
C ARG A 127 1.06 -19.41 -6.41
N ILE A 128 0.23 -19.48 -5.38
CA ILE A 128 -0.29 -18.29 -4.71
C ILE A 128 -0.06 -18.41 -3.20
N ILE A 129 0.56 -17.40 -2.60
CA ILE A 129 0.75 -17.29 -1.14
C ILE A 129 0.20 -15.94 -0.70
N THR A 130 -0.89 -15.96 0.08
CA THR A 130 -1.61 -14.73 0.42
C THR A 130 -2.00 -14.64 1.88
N ARG A 131 -1.96 -13.44 2.46
CA ARG A 131 -2.46 -13.19 3.82
C ARG A 131 -1.81 -14.05 4.93
N CYS A 132 -0.66 -14.66 4.65
CA CYS A 132 0.04 -15.46 5.65
C CYS A 132 0.80 -14.55 6.63
N THR A 133 0.89 -15.00 7.88
CA THR A 133 1.73 -14.38 8.90
C THR A 133 2.90 -15.30 9.19
N ILE A 134 4.13 -14.85 8.94
CA ILE A 134 5.37 -15.58 9.21
C ILE A 134 6.14 -14.81 10.27
N ASN A 135 6.38 -15.44 11.42
CA ASN A 135 7.11 -14.83 12.53
C ASN A 135 8.33 -15.67 12.92
N GLY A 136 9.50 -15.15 12.56
CA GLY A 136 10.79 -15.79 12.75
C GLY A 136 11.11 -16.85 11.68
N GLY A 137 12.35 -17.31 11.70
CA GLY A 137 12.85 -18.36 10.80
C GLY A 137 14.37 -18.30 10.71
N SER A 138 15.05 -19.44 10.74
CA SER A 138 16.52 -19.48 10.63
C SER A 138 17.07 -19.23 9.21
N ALA A 139 16.19 -19.10 8.21
CA ALA A 139 16.54 -18.71 6.84
C ALA A 139 15.56 -17.64 6.31
N ARG A 140 15.01 -17.81 5.09
CA ARG A 140 14.01 -16.89 4.53
C ARG A 140 12.61 -17.17 5.08
N GLY A 141 11.75 -16.18 5.05
CA GLY A 141 10.31 -16.38 5.28
C GLY A 141 9.70 -17.18 4.14
N ILE A 142 9.76 -16.64 2.93
CA ILE A 142 9.28 -17.29 1.71
C ILE A 142 10.43 -17.36 0.71
N TRP A 143 10.80 -18.57 0.31
CA TRP A 143 11.82 -18.81 -0.69
C TRP A 143 11.27 -19.58 -1.88
N MET A 144 11.65 -19.14 -3.09
CA MET A 144 11.30 -19.85 -4.31
C MET A 144 12.48 -19.96 -5.30
N ALA A 145 12.69 -21.16 -5.84
CA ALA A 145 13.65 -21.45 -6.91
C ALA A 145 12.96 -22.14 -8.09
N THR A 146 12.48 -21.34 -9.05
CA THR A 146 11.44 -21.82 -9.97
C THR A 146 11.63 -21.27 -11.38
N SER A 147 12.50 -21.94 -12.14
CA SER A 147 12.74 -21.59 -13.54
C SER A 147 11.43 -21.68 -14.35
N GLY A 148 10.96 -20.53 -14.85
CA GLY A 148 9.80 -20.46 -15.76
C GLY A 148 8.41 -20.48 -15.11
N VAL A 149 8.32 -20.31 -13.78
CA VAL A 149 7.04 -20.38 -13.05
C VAL A 149 6.71 -19.03 -12.42
N ARG A 150 5.46 -18.59 -12.60
CA ARG A 150 4.87 -17.38 -12.01
C ARG A 150 4.31 -17.66 -10.62
N ASP A 151 4.88 -16.96 -9.64
CA ASP A 151 4.39 -16.91 -8.26
C ASP A 151 3.68 -15.61 -7.96
N ILE A 152 2.69 -15.68 -7.07
CA ILE A 152 1.94 -14.52 -6.60
C ILE A 152 2.00 -14.50 -5.08
N ILE A 153 2.72 -13.52 -4.53
CA ILE A 153 2.97 -13.33 -3.10
C ILE A 153 2.36 -12.00 -2.67
N LEU A 154 1.16 -12.06 -2.06
CA LEU A 154 0.37 -10.86 -1.77
C LEU A 154 -0.02 -10.75 -0.31
N ASP A 155 0.02 -9.54 0.24
CA ASP A 155 -0.57 -9.22 1.55
C ASP A 155 -0.05 -10.08 2.71
N ASN A 156 1.19 -10.56 2.64
CA ASN A 156 1.79 -11.34 3.72
C ASN A 156 2.49 -10.44 4.74
N LEU A 157 2.50 -10.87 6.01
CA LEU A 157 3.31 -10.29 7.06
C LEU A 157 4.49 -11.24 7.32
N VAL A 158 5.72 -10.79 7.09
CA VAL A 158 6.94 -11.57 7.37
C VAL A 158 7.85 -10.79 8.31
N THR A 159 8.05 -11.32 9.52
CA THR A 159 8.89 -10.69 10.54
C THR A 159 10.03 -11.60 11.00
N ASP A 160 11.15 -10.97 11.39
CA ASP A 160 12.23 -11.61 12.14
C ASP A 160 12.93 -12.80 11.44
N ALA A 161 12.85 -12.88 10.11
CA ALA A 161 13.58 -13.89 9.34
C ALA A 161 15.09 -13.61 9.41
N GLN A 162 15.89 -14.66 9.60
CA GLN A 162 17.35 -14.54 9.67
C GLN A 162 18.02 -14.34 8.29
N MET A 163 17.23 -14.33 7.22
CA MET A 163 17.65 -13.94 5.88
C MET A 163 16.67 -12.93 5.28
N ASP A 164 15.93 -13.33 4.25
CA ASP A 164 15.07 -12.44 3.48
C ASP A 164 13.60 -12.69 3.84
N GLY A 165 12.77 -11.67 3.75
CA GLY A 165 11.33 -11.83 3.89
C GLY A 165 10.77 -12.70 2.75
N VAL A 166 10.97 -12.22 1.52
CA VAL A 166 10.64 -12.92 0.27
C VAL A 166 11.88 -12.99 -0.62
N ASP A 167 12.19 -14.17 -1.15
CA ASP A 167 13.35 -14.40 -2.02
C ASP A 167 12.96 -15.06 -3.34
N PHE A 168 13.14 -14.32 -4.43
CA PHE A 168 13.06 -14.79 -5.82
C PHE A 168 14.44 -15.29 -6.24
N ASP A 169 14.66 -16.60 -6.08
CA ASP A 169 15.93 -17.27 -6.35
C ASP A 169 15.89 -18.04 -7.69
N GLU A 170 17.05 -18.53 -8.13
CA GLU A 170 17.27 -19.44 -9.26
C GLU A 170 16.37 -19.24 -10.50
N SER A 171 16.52 -18.11 -11.19
CA SER A 171 15.80 -17.80 -12.44
C SER A 171 14.27 -17.72 -12.31
N SER A 172 13.77 -17.42 -11.10
CA SER A 172 12.36 -17.06 -10.90
C SER A 172 11.95 -15.95 -11.85
N THR A 173 10.81 -16.12 -12.53
CA THR A 173 10.43 -15.22 -13.63
C THR A 173 8.94 -14.97 -13.73
N ALA A 174 8.59 -13.71 -14.07
CA ALA A 174 7.20 -13.26 -14.16
C ALA A 174 6.41 -13.48 -12.86
N SER A 175 7.10 -13.44 -11.71
CA SER A 175 6.52 -13.53 -10.37
C SER A 175 6.22 -12.13 -9.80
N LEU A 176 5.30 -12.08 -8.85
CA LEU A 176 4.80 -10.86 -8.20
C LEU A 176 4.97 -10.98 -6.68
N ALA A 177 5.67 -10.00 -6.09
CA ALA A 177 5.61 -9.74 -4.65
C ALA A 177 4.97 -8.37 -4.44
N ALA A 178 3.75 -8.34 -3.91
CA ALA A 178 3.01 -7.09 -3.72
C ALA A 178 2.35 -6.94 -2.36
N PHE A 179 2.35 -5.72 -1.83
CA PHE A 179 1.65 -5.33 -0.61
C PHE A 179 2.04 -6.16 0.64
N ASN A 180 3.22 -6.77 0.63
CA ASN A 180 3.73 -7.48 1.79
C ASN A 180 4.29 -6.48 2.82
N THR A 181 4.12 -6.79 4.10
CA THR A 181 4.79 -6.09 5.20
C THR A 181 5.94 -6.96 5.69
N LEU A 182 7.16 -6.48 5.51
CA LEU A 182 8.41 -7.20 5.73
C LEU A 182 9.19 -6.41 6.78
N THR A 183 9.40 -7.00 7.96
CA THR A 183 9.94 -6.24 9.10
C THR A 183 11.00 -7.00 9.88
N ASN A 184 12.10 -6.31 10.20
CA ASN A 184 13.18 -6.85 11.04
C ASN A 184 13.83 -8.14 10.46
N ASN A 185 13.84 -8.30 9.14
CA ASN A 185 14.55 -9.39 8.47
C ASN A 185 16.05 -9.06 8.39
N THR A 186 16.93 -10.05 8.49
CA THR A 186 18.37 -9.78 8.65
C THR A 186 19.04 -9.30 7.35
N ARG A 187 18.58 -9.74 6.18
CA ARG A 187 19.14 -9.34 4.89
C ARG A 187 18.24 -8.35 4.16
N TYR A 188 17.19 -8.88 3.52
CA TYR A 188 16.35 -8.14 2.60
C TYR A 188 14.89 -8.27 2.99
N GLY A 189 14.09 -7.22 2.77
CA GLY A 189 12.64 -7.40 2.70
C GLY A 189 12.32 -8.32 1.52
N VAL A 190 12.59 -7.84 0.30
CA VAL A 190 12.50 -8.64 -0.93
C VAL A 190 13.89 -8.79 -1.57
N PHE A 191 14.26 -10.00 -1.93
CA PHE A 191 15.48 -10.29 -2.68
C PHE A 191 15.17 -10.89 -4.05
N ILE A 192 15.88 -10.42 -5.08
CA ILE A 192 15.81 -10.91 -6.45
C ILE A 192 17.21 -11.29 -6.88
N GLU A 193 17.46 -12.59 -7.10
CA GLU A 193 18.81 -13.08 -7.36
C GLU A 193 18.89 -14.19 -8.43
N GLN A 194 20.12 -14.51 -8.80
CA GLN A 194 20.48 -15.69 -9.59
C GLN A 194 19.73 -15.84 -10.92
N SER A 195 19.85 -14.83 -11.78
CA SER A 195 19.20 -14.76 -13.11
C SER A 195 17.69 -14.60 -13.09
N ALA A 196 17.09 -14.28 -11.94
CA ALA A 196 15.68 -13.95 -11.86
C ALA A 196 15.34 -12.74 -12.76
N SER A 197 14.24 -12.83 -13.50
CA SER A 197 13.89 -11.82 -14.51
C SER A 197 12.40 -11.61 -14.72
N TYR A 198 12.02 -10.41 -15.16
CA TYR A 198 10.61 -10.04 -15.39
C TYR A 198 9.72 -10.10 -14.15
N ASN A 199 10.30 -10.04 -12.94
CA ASN A 199 9.52 -10.01 -11.70
C ASN A 199 9.05 -8.60 -11.37
N LEU A 200 7.90 -8.50 -10.69
CA LEU A 200 7.33 -7.25 -10.21
C LEU A 200 7.32 -7.23 -8.68
N VAL A 201 7.96 -6.21 -8.11
CA VAL A 201 7.95 -5.92 -6.66
C VAL A 201 7.21 -4.61 -6.46
N LEU A 202 5.97 -4.69 -5.97
CA LEU A 202 5.03 -3.57 -5.99
C LEU A 202 4.45 -3.27 -4.61
N GLY A 203 4.62 -2.04 -4.12
CA GLY A 203 3.87 -1.56 -2.96
C GLY A 203 4.18 -2.27 -1.64
N ASN A 204 5.33 -2.93 -1.51
CA ASN A 204 5.73 -3.59 -0.27
C ASN A 204 6.23 -2.57 0.76
N VAL A 205 6.07 -2.88 2.04
CA VAL A 205 6.59 -2.10 3.16
C VAL A 205 7.73 -2.88 3.80
N CYS A 206 8.96 -2.39 3.66
CA CYS A 206 10.17 -2.98 4.23
C CYS A 206 10.68 -2.10 5.40
N ASN A 207 10.68 -2.62 6.62
CA ASN A 207 10.94 -1.83 7.82
C ASN A 207 12.00 -2.49 8.71
N PHE A 208 13.06 -1.76 9.06
CA PHE A 208 14.14 -2.25 9.94
C PHE A 208 14.85 -3.54 9.47
N ASP A 209 14.80 -3.91 8.18
CA ASP A 209 15.52 -5.06 7.63
C ASP A 209 17.03 -4.79 7.53
N SER A 210 17.88 -5.44 8.33
CA SER A 210 19.22 -4.92 8.68
C SER A 210 20.25 -4.73 7.56
N SER A 211 19.98 -5.17 6.32
CA SER A 211 20.81 -4.79 5.17
C SER A 211 20.11 -3.82 4.21
N TYR A 212 19.01 -4.22 3.55
CA TYR A 212 18.29 -3.37 2.58
C TYR A 212 16.80 -3.73 2.48
N GLY A 213 15.97 -2.82 1.98
CA GLY A 213 14.55 -3.08 1.79
C GLY A 213 14.28 -3.99 0.58
N VAL A 214 14.83 -3.62 -0.58
CA VAL A 214 14.78 -4.46 -1.79
C VAL A 214 16.18 -4.59 -2.39
N GLY A 215 16.62 -5.83 -2.58
CA GLY A 215 17.89 -6.16 -3.23
C GLY A 215 17.66 -6.84 -4.58
N CYS A 216 18.46 -6.48 -5.58
CA CYS A 216 18.46 -7.12 -6.90
C CYS A 216 19.91 -7.32 -7.37
N TYR A 217 20.45 -8.53 -7.27
CA TYR A 217 21.81 -8.87 -7.76
C TYR A 217 22.08 -10.38 -7.73
N ASN A 218 23.11 -10.84 -8.45
CA ASN A 218 23.58 -12.23 -8.42
C ASN A 218 24.58 -12.50 -7.29
N ASN A 219 24.48 -13.65 -6.62
CA ASN A 219 25.48 -14.12 -5.66
C ASN A 219 26.74 -14.70 -6.34
N TYR A 220 27.90 -14.61 -5.69
CA TYR A 220 29.17 -15.13 -6.19
C TYR A 220 29.21 -16.63 -6.16
N SER A 221 29.61 -17.25 -7.27
CA SER A 221 30.34 -18.53 -7.34
C SER A 221 30.13 -19.28 -8.66
N THR A 222 29.20 -18.86 -9.51
CA THR A 222 28.82 -19.61 -10.72
C THR A 222 28.54 -18.68 -11.90
N PRO A 223 29.02 -18.98 -13.12
CA PRO A 223 28.61 -18.26 -14.32
C PRO A 223 27.10 -18.37 -14.50
N ARG A 224 26.38 -17.25 -14.37
CA ARG A 224 24.93 -17.17 -14.46
C ARG A 224 24.54 -15.99 -15.37
N ALA A 225 23.34 -16.05 -15.93
CA ALA A 225 22.77 -14.90 -16.64
C ALA A 225 22.49 -13.75 -15.66
N MET A 226 22.37 -12.52 -16.19
CA MET A 226 22.11 -11.34 -15.36
C MET A 226 20.75 -11.41 -14.69
N THR A 227 20.63 -10.91 -13.46
CA THR A 227 19.31 -10.62 -12.86
C THR A 227 18.75 -9.37 -13.54
N ALA A 228 17.69 -9.52 -14.34
CA ALA A 228 17.36 -8.52 -15.35
C ALA A 228 15.87 -8.30 -15.59
N TYR A 229 15.51 -7.14 -16.14
CA TYR A 229 14.13 -6.81 -16.53
C TYR A 229 13.12 -6.83 -15.37
N ASN A 230 13.57 -6.70 -14.12
CA ASN A 230 12.70 -6.65 -12.96
C ASN A 230 12.19 -5.21 -12.73
N SER A 231 10.96 -5.10 -12.24
CA SER A 231 10.32 -3.81 -11.92
C SER A 231 10.10 -3.70 -10.41
N ILE A 232 10.69 -2.67 -9.80
CA ILE A 232 10.62 -2.37 -8.37
C ILE A 232 9.89 -1.04 -8.20
N ILE A 233 8.61 -1.10 -7.88
CA ILE A 233 7.67 0.02 -8.02
C ILE A 233 6.94 0.33 -6.71
N CYS A 234 6.87 1.60 -6.32
CA CYS A 234 6.03 2.07 -5.21
C CYS A 234 6.28 1.41 -3.83
N ASN A 235 7.46 0.85 -3.59
CA ASN A 235 7.78 0.23 -2.31
C ASN A 235 8.19 1.29 -1.28
N SER A 236 7.90 1.05 -0.01
CA SER A 236 8.25 1.94 1.11
C SER A 236 9.31 1.29 1.99
N MET A 237 10.42 1.98 2.24
CA MET A 237 11.59 1.45 2.94
C MET A 237 12.04 2.42 4.02
N PHE A 238 12.15 1.93 5.25
CA PHE A 238 12.40 2.75 6.45
C PHE A 238 13.60 2.22 7.26
N GLY A 239 14.41 3.13 7.81
CA GLY A 239 15.31 2.85 8.95
C GLY A 239 16.64 2.16 8.61
N GLY A 240 17.41 2.71 7.66
CA GLY A 240 18.72 2.21 7.23
C GLY A 240 18.69 1.42 5.92
N ASN A 241 17.48 1.12 5.43
CA ASN A 241 17.22 0.06 4.47
C ASN A 241 16.66 0.69 3.21
N GLY A 242 17.31 0.49 2.06
CA GLY A 242 16.86 1.09 0.81
C GLY A 242 16.97 0.15 -0.37
N LEU A 243 17.28 0.71 -1.53
CA LEU A 243 17.42 -0.05 -2.77
C LEU A 243 18.87 -0.49 -2.94
N ARG A 244 19.05 -1.75 -3.32
CA ARG A 244 20.36 -2.24 -3.74
C ARG A 244 20.30 -2.88 -5.12
N ASN A 245 21.25 -2.49 -5.95
CA ASN A 245 21.50 -3.08 -7.25
C ASN A 245 22.99 -3.39 -7.46
N GLY A 246 23.29 -4.50 -8.14
CA GLY A 246 24.67 -4.93 -8.43
C GLY A 246 25.40 -5.56 -7.23
N SER A 247 26.47 -6.31 -7.49
CA SER A 247 27.23 -7.03 -6.47
C SER A 247 28.57 -6.38 -6.12
N THR A 248 29.09 -6.77 -4.96
CA THR A 248 30.37 -6.45 -4.30
C THR A 248 31.69 -7.01 -4.95
N GLY A 249 31.77 -7.56 -6.18
CA GLY A 249 32.83 -8.55 -6.49
C GLY A 249 33.38 -8.68 -7.93
N ASP A 250 34.68 -8.96 -7.97
CA ASP A 250 35.72 -9.23 -9.01
C ASP A 250 35.70 -8.63 -10.43
N GLY A 251 34.57 -8.14 -10.92
CA GLY A 251 34.47 -7.43 -12.20
C GLY A 251 34.52 -8.26 -13.46
N THR A 252 34.29 -9.57 -13.35
CA THR A 252 34.28 -10.46 -14.52
C THR A 252 32.89 -10.78 -15.07
N ASN A 253 31.80 -10.45 -14.35
CA ASN A 253 30.41 -10.64 -14.80
C ASN A 253 29.56 -9.39 -14.54
N VAL A 254 28.77 -8.97 -15.54
CA VAL A 254 27.72 -7.97 -15.35
C VAL A 254 26.56 -8.65 -14.63
N GLU A 255 26.26 -8.27 -13.39
CA GLU A 255 25.39 -9.07 -12.51
C GLU A 255 23.91 -8.67 -12.59
N THR A 256 23.64 -7.46 -13.07
CA THR A 256 22.28 -6.92 -13.22
C THR A 256 22.17 -6.12 -14.49
N CYS A 257 21.02 -6.19 -15.17
CA CYS A 257 20.74 -5.28 -16.25
C CYS A 257 19.27 -4.95 -16.45
N ASP A 258 18.99 -3.79 -17.03
CA ASP A 258 17.64 -3.42 -17.50
C ASP A 258 16.55 -3.49 -16.42
N ASN A 259 16.91 -3.38 -15.13
CA ASN A 259 15.94 -3.34 -14.03
C ASN A 259 15.41 -1.91 -13.85
N PHE A 260 14.13 -1.76 -13.51
CA PHE A 260 13.48 -0.46 -13.37
C PHE A 260 12.99 -0.21 -11.95
N TYR A 261 13.42 0.91 -11.36
CA TYR A 261 13.12 1.33 -10.00
C TYR A 261 12.33 2.64 -10.04
N PHE A 262 11.04 2.57 -9.73
CA PHE A 262 10.12 3.70 -9.92
C PHE A 262 9.28 4.03 -8.68
N ASN A 263 9.23 5.31 -8.31
CA ASN A 263 8.32 5.83 -7.28
C ASN A 263 8.44 5.14 -5.91
N ASN A 264 9.61 4.61 -5.55
CA ASN A 264 9.84 4.03 -4.23
C ASN A 264 10.10 5.13 -3.20
N THR A 265 9.67 4.94 -1.95
CA THR A 265 9.90 5.84 -0.82
C THR A 265 10.99 5.29 0.09
N LEU A 266 12.06 6.04 0.29
CA LEU A 266 13.22 5.68 1.10
C LEU A 266 13.41 6.74 2.20
N ALA A 267 13.15 6.38 3.45
CA ALA A 267 13.31 7.26 4.60
C ALA A 267 14.44 6.78 5.52
N ASN A 268 15.43 7.65 5.76
CA ASN A 268 16.67 7.35 6.47
C ASN A 268 17.38 6.10 5.90
N ALA A 269 17.37 5.99 4.58
CA ALA A 269 17.76 4.82 3.81
C ALA A 269 18.77 5.21 2.72
N ARG A 270 19.13 4.29 1.81
CA ARG A 270 20.04 4.62 0.70
C ARG A 270 19.74 3.87 -0.58
N ILE A 271 20.02 4.50 -1.71
CA ILE A 271 20.18 3.79 -2.98
C ILE A 271 21.65 3.43 -3.10
N VAL A 272 21.94 2.13 -3.14
CA VAL A 272 23.28 1.62 -3.38
C VAL A 272 23.30 0.91 -4.70
N SER A 273 24.14 1.37 -5.60
CA SER A 273 24.39 0.65 -6.83
C SER A 273 25.88 0.43 -7.02
N GLN A 274 26.26 -0.83 -7.23
CA GLN A 274 27.66 -1.27 -7.21
C GLN A 274 28.27 -1.28 -8.61
N LEU A 275 29.59 -1.48 -8.67
CA LEU A 275 30.46 -1.21 -9.83
C LEU A 275 30.05 -1.94 -11.13
N TYR A 276 29.25 -3.00 -11.01
CA TYR A 276 28.93 -3.91 -12.11
C TYR A 276 27.42 -3.99 -12.34
N GLY A 277 27.03 -3.77 -13.60
CA GLY A 277 25.66 -3.73 -14.06
C GLY A 277 25.53 -2.82 -15.28
N THR A 278 24.44 -2.92 -16.04
CA THR A 278 24.17 -2.02 -17.17
C THR A 278 22.70 -1.65 -17.22
N ASN A 279 22.35 -0.42 -17.64
CA ASN A 279 20.96 -0.03 -17.90
C ASN A 279 20.00 -0.24 -16.71
N ASN A 280 20.46 -0.09 -15.47
CA ASN A 280 19.55 -0.10 -14.34
C ASN A 280 18.97 1.31 -14.17
N TYR A 281 17.64 1.39 -14.26
CA TYR A 281 16.90 2.61 -14.49
C TYR A 281 16.21 3.07 -13.20
N TYR A 282 16.47 4.30 -12.77
CA TYR A 282 15.87 4.87 -11.56
C TYR A 282 15.10 6.14 -11.89
N SER A 283 13.84 6.23 -11.45
CA SER A 283 13.02 7.42 -11.68
C SER A 283 12.03 7.65 -10.56
N GLN A 284 11.89 8.92 -10.15
CA GLN A 284 10.89 9.37 -9.16
C GLN A 284 10.97 8.67 -7.79
N ASN A 285 12.12 8.10 -7.42
CA ASN A 285 12.30 7.55 -6.08
C ASN A 285 12.47 8.70 -5.07
N TYR A 286 11.67 8.68 -4.01
CA TYR A 286 11.65 9.67 -2.93
C TYR A 286 12.69 9.32 -1.86
N LEU A 287 13.65 10.20 -1.60
CA LEU A 287 14.64 10.04 -0.53
C LEU A 287 14.47 11.14 0.53
N SER A 288 14.28 10.75 1.79
CA SER A 288 14.24 11.66 2.95
C SER A 288 15.27 11.25 3.99
N GLY A 289 16.22 12.13 4.33
CA GLY A 289 17.32 11.81 5.25
C GLY A 289 18.23 10.68 4.76
N ALA A 290 18.29 10.48 3.45
CA ALA A 290 18.84 9.32 2.78
C ALA A 290 20.00 9.71 1.83
N SER A 291 20.86 8.75 1.48
CA SER A 291 22.03 8.98 0.61
C SER A 291 22.02 8.13 -0.65
N ILE A 292 22.70 8.62 -1.69
CA ILE A 292 22.93 7.91 -2.95
C ILE A 292 24.40 7.51 -2.99
N SER A 293 24.67 6.22 -3.21
CA SER A 293 26.02 5.68 -3.41
C SER A 293 26.01 4.85 -4.68
N THR A 294 26.40 5.48 -5.79
CA THR A 294 26.29 4.93 -7.14
C THR A 294 27.67 4.71 -7.75
N SER A 295 27.78 3.72 -8.63
CA SER A 295 28.98 3.49 -9.42
C SER A 295 29.02 4.31 -10.71
N GLY A 296 27.88 4.87 -11.13
CA GLY A 296 27.73 5.60 -12.40
C GLY A 296 27.27 4.71 -13.56
N ALA A 297 27.13 3.40 -13.36
CA ALA A 297 26.57 2.46 -14.34
C ALA A 297 25.03 2.54 -14.46
N GLU A 298 24.40 3.29 -13.55
CA GLU A 298 22.96 3.47 -13.45
C GLU A 298 22.48 4.66 -14.27
N VAL A 299 21.27 4.53 -14.81
CA VAL A 299 20.61 5.61 -15.52
C VAL A 299 19.50 6.13 -14.63
N PHE A 300 19.74 7.26 -13.98
CA PHE A 300 18.67 8.01 -13.38
C PHE A 300 17.97 8.82 -14.49
N PHE A 301 16.65 8.87 -14.47
CA PHE A 301 15.88 9.84 -15.25
C PHE A 301 14.77 10.34 -14.36
N ASN A 302 15.15 11.21 -13.44
CA ASN A 302 14.19 12.11 -12.87
C ASN A 302 13.92 13.17 -13.93
N SER A 303 13.10 12.85 -14.93
CA SER A 303 12.59 13.84 -15.86
C SER A 303 11.46 14.57 -15.16
N PRO A 304 11.62 15.83 -14.74
CA PRO A 304 10.48 16.72 -14.88
C PRO A 304 10.23 16.79 -16.39
N ASP A 305 9.10 16.24 -16.84
CA ASP A 305 8.66 16.30 -18.24
C ASP A 305 8.39 17.77 -18.62
N VAL A 306 9.46 18.54 -18.88
CA VAL A 306 9.38 19.97 -19.12
C VAL A 306 10.23 20.36 -20.32
N ASN A 307 9.60 20.44 -21.49
CA ASN A 307 10.22 20.91 -22.73
C ASN A 307 10.33 22.46 -22.81
N GLY A 308 10.12 23.16 -21.68
CA GLY A 308 9.98 24.62 -21.61
C GLY A 308 10.93 25.31 -20.63
N ASN A 309 10.94 26.65 -20.65
CA ASN A 309 11.59 27.43 -19.59
C ASN A 309 10.77 27.34 -18.31
N LEU A 310 11.44 27.20 -17.18
CA LEU A 310 10.82 27.00 -15.88
C LEU A 310 11.13 28.15 -14.92
N GLN A 311 10.21 28.40 -14.02
CA GLN A 311 10.48 29.10 -12.77
C GLN A 311 10.67 28.06 -11.66
N ILE A 312 11.64 28.31 -10.77
CA ILE A 312 11.92 27.45 -9.62
C ILE A 312 11.45 28.20 -8.38
N HIS A 313 10.45 27.68 -7.67
CA HIS A 313 9.91 28.33 -6.47
C HIS A 313 10.26 27.55 -5.21
N GLN A 314 10.74 28.28 -4.22
CA GLN A 314 11.11 27.76 -2.92
C GLN A 314 9.85 27.49 -2.09
N SER A 315 9.62 26.24 -1.66
CA SER A 315 8.35 25.82 -1.06
C SER A 315 8.02 26.45 0.31
N ASN A 316 9.01 26.90 1.08
CA ASN A 316 8.81 27.47 2.43
C ASN A 316 8.34 28.93 2.37
N SER A 317 8.94 29.72 1.48
CA SER A 317 8.73 31.17 1.34
C SER A 317 7.89 31.54 0.13
N ALA A 318 7.69 30.60 -0.79
CA ALA A 318 7.15 30.81 -2.13
C ALA A 318 7.96 31.81 -2.99
N LEU A 319 9.19 32.15 -2.60
CA LEU A 319 10.07 33.01 -3.39
C LEU A 319 10.66 32.24 -4.59
N GLY A 320 10.90 32.95 -5.70
CA GLY A 320 11.54 32.36 -6.88
C GLY A 320 13.06 32.40 -6.81
N VAL A 321 13.72 31.49 -7.52
CA VAL A 321 15.17 31.46 -7.71
C VAL A 321 15.55 32.26 -8.95
N ILE A 322 16.37 33.29 -8.78
CA ILE A 322 16.77 34.19 -9.88
C ILE A 322 18.28 34.44 -9.89
N VAL A 323 18.80 34.88 -11.03
CA VAL A 323 20.12 35.50 -11.10
C VAL A 323 20.03 36.96 -10.67
N GLN A 324 20.84 37.35 -9.69
CA GLN A 324 20.77 38.68 -9.11
C GLN A 324 20.98 39.78 -10.16
N ASN A 325 20.10 40.79 -10.15
CA ASN A 325 20.12 41.96 -11.04
C ASN A 325 20.09 41.62 -12.54
N ALA A 326 19.52 40.47 -12.92
CA ALA A 326 19.53 39.98 -14.29
C ALA A 326 20.92 39.98 -14.95
N SER A 327 21.97 39.78 -14.15
CA SER A 327 23.35 39.79 -14.65
C SER A 327 23.57 38.67 -15.67
N THR A 328 24.40 38.92 -16.67
CA THR A 328 24.85 37.93 -17.65
C THR A 328 26.31 37.51 -17.46
N THR A 329 26.95 37.96 -16.37
CA THR A 329 28.37 37.69 -16.11
C THR A 329 28.55 36.46 -15.22
N ASN A 330 29.67 35.76 -15.41
CA ASN A 330 30.17 34.77 -14.47
C ASN A 330 30.25 35.33 -13.04
N ASN A 331 30.05 34.45 -12.06
CA ASN A 331 30.07 34.74 -10.62
C ASN A 331 28.92 35.63 -10.11
N ALA A 332 27.90 35.91 -10.93
CA ALA A 332 26.71 36.57 -10.42
C ALA A 332 25.98 35.65 -9.42
N PRO A 333 25.56 36.16 -8.24
CA PRO A 333 24.85 35.36 -7.26
C PRO A 333 23.51 34.84 -7.78
N VAL A 334 23.16 33.62 -7.39
CA VAL A 334 21.79 33.11 -7.49
C VAL A 334 21.10 33.34 -6.15
N VAL A 335 19.96 34.03 -6.18
CA VAL A 335 19.27 34.53 -4.99
C VAL A 335 17.78 34.19 -5.02
N THR A 336 17.11 34.27 -3.87
CA THR A 336 15.64 34.25 -3.79
C THR A 336 15.03 35.61 -4.16
N ALA A 337 13.83 35.64 -4.73
CA ALA A 337 13.14 36.90 -5.07
C ALA A 337 11.61 36.80 -5.00
N THR A 338 10.94 37.94 -4.86
CA THR A 338 9.47 38.02 -4.75
C THR A 338 8.78 37.73 -6.08
N PHE A 339 7.51 37.30 -6.04
CA PHE A 339 6.70 37.06 -7.25
C PHE A 339 6.67 38.24 -8.24
N ALA A 340 6.67 39.49 -7.79
CA ALA A 340 6.61 40.65 -8.68
C ALA A 340 7.85 40.81 -9.59
N SER A 341 8.97 40.17 -9.24
CA SER A 341 10.16 40.08 -10.09
C SER A 341 10.20 38.84 -10.96
N LEU A 342 9.27 37.89 -10.78
CA LEU A 342 9.15 36.69 -11.61
C LEU A 342 8.23 36.99 -12.80
N GLY A 343 8.55 36.45 -13.98
CA GLY A 343 7.83 36.70 -15.23
C GLY A 343 7.94 38.15 -15.69
N ASN A 344 8.95 38.88 -15.21
CA ASN A 344 9.19 40.30 -15.52
C ASN A 344 9.66 40.54 -16.98
N GLY A 345 9.87 39.46 -17.75
CA GLY A 345 10.32 39.48 -19.13
C GLY A 345 11.83 39.60 -19.32
N THR A 346 12.64 39.70 -18.26
CA THR A 346 14.11 39.73 -18.38
C THR A 346 14.73 38.34 -18.46
N GLY A 347 14.02 37.29 -18.05
CA GLY A 347 14.44 35.89 -18.22
C GLY A 347 15.53 35.41 -17.27
N ASP A 348 15.92 36.25 -16.30
CA ASP A 348 16.86 35.95 -15.22
C ASP A 348 16.27 35.04 -14.14
N ASP A 349 14.96 34.87 -14.15
CA ASP A 349 14.16 33.98 -13.33
C ASP A 349 13.72 32.70 -14.07
N GLN A 350 14.13 32.56 -15.33
CA GLN A 350 13.77 31.45 -16.20
C GLN A 350 14.94 30.49 -16.36
N TRP A 351 14.67 29.20 -16.16
CA TRP A 351 15.67 28.14 -16.14
C TRP A 351 15.31 27.02 -17.10
N GLN A 352 16.30 26.55 -17.86
CA GLN A 352 16.19 25.36 -18.69
C GLN A 352 16.90 24.21 -17.98
N LEU A 353 16.19 23.10 -17.80
CA LEU A 353 16.77 21.86 -17.35
C LEU A 353 17.19 21.08 -18.59
N ILE A 354 18.50 20.99 -18.84
CA ILE A 354 19.02 20.26 -20.00
C ILE A 354 19.70 18.99 -19.47
N PRO A 355 19.22 17.79 -19.85
CA PRO A 355 19.78 16.55 -19.35
C PRO A 355 21.24 16.38 -19.79
N THR A 356 22.05 15.81 -18.91
CA THR A 356 23.41 15.35 -19.20
C THR A 356 23.42 13.83 -19.28
N ASP A 357 24.14 13.14 -18.39
CA ASP A 357 24.10 11.69 -18.21
C ASP A 357 23.69 11.33 -16.77
N SER A 358 23.40 10.05 -16.54
CA SER A 358 23.13 9.49 -15.20
C SER A 358 22.11 10.29 -14.36
N GLY A 359 21.11 10.92 -15.02
CA GLY A 359 19.99 11.67 -14.43
C GLY A 359 20.34 13.02 -13.82
N TYR A 360 21.50 13.56 -14.19
CA TYR A 360 21.86 14.93 -13.89
C TYR A 360 21.41 15.89 -14.99
N TYR A 361 21.26 17.15 -14.60
CA TYR A 361 20.90 18.25 -15.46
C TYR A 361 21.88 19.40 -15.27
N LYS A 362 22.20 20.07 -16.36
CA LYS A 362 22.63 21.46 -16.26
C LYS A 362 21.39 22.35 -16.15
N VAL A 363 21.40 23.26 -15.18
CA VAL A 363 20.32 24.20 -14.91
C VAL A 363 20.73 25.55 -15.50
N ILE A 364 20.29 25.84 -16.72
CA ILE A 364 20.77 26.99 -17.51
C ILE A 364 19.82 28.16 -17.36
N ASN A 365 20.34 29.33 -16.99
CA ASN A 365 19.56 30.55 -16.98
C ASN A 365 19.27 31.02 -18.41
N LYS A 366 18.00 31.33 -18.72
CA LYS A 366 17.57 31.71 -20.06
C LYS A 366 18.16 33.05 -20.50
N ASN A 367 18.28 34.02 -19.59
CA ASN A 367 18.81 35.35 -19.92
C ASN A 367 20.31 35.29 -20.23
N SER A 368 21.11 34.64 -19.39
CA SER A 368 22.57 34.64 -19.53
C SER A 368 23.12 33.49 -20.38
N GLY A 369 22.41 32.36 -20.47
CA GLY A 369 22.92 31.11 -21.03
C GLY A 369 23.96 30.41 -20.14
N LEU A 370 24.17 30.89 -18.91
CA LEU A 370 25.11 30.32 -17.93
C LEU A 370 24.42 29.30 -17.01
N ALA A 371 25.19 28.35 -16.48
CA ALA A 371 24.69 27.31 -15.57
C ALA A 371 24.60 27.80 -14.13
N MET A 372 23.70 27.22 -13.33
CA MET A 372 23.71 27.31 -11.86
C MET A 372 24.81 26.41 -11.30
N VAL A 373 25.74 26.98 -10.56
CA VAL A 373 27.01 26.34 -10.17
C VAL A 373 27.31 26.54 -8.69
N VAL A 374 27.81 25.50 -8.03
CA VAL A 374 28.42 25.62 -6.71
C VAL A 374 29.79 26.30 -6.85
N GLN A 375 29.96 27.45 -6.21
CA GLN A 375 31.16 28.26 -6.36
C GLN A 375 32.44 27.50 -5.98
N GLY A 376 33.45 27.57 -6.85
CA GLY A 376 34.78 27.01 -6.60
C GLY A 376 34.83 25.49 -6.49
N ALA A 377 33.82 24.77 -7.02
CA ALA A 377 33.70 23.33 -6.90
C ALA A 377 33.80 22.83 -5.45
N SER A 378 33.29 23.63 -4.50
CA SER A 378 33.33 23.28 -3.09
C SER A 378 32.41 22.09 -2.79
N THR A 379 32.82 21.24 -1.85
CA THR A 379 32.01 20.14 -1.31
C THR A 379 31.55 20.41 0.13
N THR A 380 31.69 21.65 0.62
CA THR A 380 31.33 22.02 1.99
C THR A 380 29.96 22.69 2.06
N ASN A 381 29.26 22.46 3.17
CA ASN A 381 28.05 23.22 3.53
C ASN A 381 28.35 24.73 3.54
N GLY A 382 27.39 25.54 3.10
CA GLY A 382 27.51 26.99 3.03
C GLY A 382 28.23 27.52 1.79
N ALA A 383 28.62 26.66 0.84
CA ALA A 383 29.24 27.14 -0.39
C ALA A 383 28.20 27.88 -1.25
N PRO A 384 28.49 29.11 -1.70
CA PRO A 384 27.49 29.91 -2.43
C PRO A 384 27.14 29.33 -3.80
N ILE A 385 25.90 29.54 -4.21
CA ILE A 385 25.43 29.27 -5.57
C ILE A 385 25.54 30.53 -6.41
N ILE A 386 26.16 30.38 -7.58
CA ILE A 386 26.40 31.43 -8.57
C ILE A 386 25.99 30.95 -9.96
N GLN A 387 25.93 31.85 -10.93
CA GLN A 387 25.98 31.43 -12.32
C GLN A 387 27.42 31.44 -12.86
N TYR A 388 27.74 30.49 -13.72
CA TYR A 388 29.03 30.42 -14.41
C TYR A 388 28.90 29.71 -15.76
N ALA A 389 29.85 29.96 -16.67
CA ALA A 389 29.92 29.24 -17.94
C ALA A 389 30.04 27.72 -17.69
N TYR A 390 29.12 26.94 -18.27
CA TYR A 390 29.16 25.49 -18.21
C TYR A 390 30.45 24.95 -18.84
N SER A 391 31.14 24.02 -18.16
CA SER A 391 32.29 23.31 -18.72
C SER A 391 32.11 21.81 -18.53
N ALA A 392 32.13 21.07 -19.65
CA ALA A 392 32.14 19.60 -19.62
C ALA A 392 33.53 19.04 -19.25
N ASP A 393 34.18 19.63 -18.25
CA ASP A 393 35.57 19.37 -17.86
C ASP A 393 35.72 18.33 -16.73
N GLY A 394 34.60 17.80 -16.21
CA GLY A 394 34.57 16.77 -15.17
C GLY A 394 34.62 17.29 -13.74
N THR A 395 34.51 18.61 -13.51
CA THR A 395 34.38 19.18 -12.16
C THR A 395 33.00 18.96 -11.54
N TYR A 396 31.95 18.78 -12.34
CA TYR A 396 30.59 18.36 -11.94
C TYR A 396 29.88 19.24 -10.90
N ASN A 397 30.44 20.40 -10.53
CA ASN A 397 29.84 21.34 -9.58
C ASN A 397 28.74 22.20 -10.22
N ASP A 398 28.53 22.06 -11.52
CA ASP A 398 27.56 22.73 -12.38
C ASP A 398 26.43 21.80 -12.86
N GLU A 399 26.36 20.58 -12.29
CA GLU A 399 25.35 19.58 -12.61
C GLU A 399 24.55 19.17 -11.37
N TRP A 400 23.23 19.01 -11.54
CA TRP A 400 22.27 18.80 -10.46
C TRP A 400 21.34 17.64 -10.76
N MET A 401 21.15 16.76 -9.78
CA MET A 401 20.09 15.77 -9.79
C MET A 401 18.82 16.41 -9.26
N ILE A 402 17.76 16.41 -10.08
CA ILE A 402 16.46 16.96 -9.72
C ILE A 402 15.62 15.84 -9.11
N GLN A 403 15.64 15.69 -7.80
CA GLN A 403 15.02 14.57 -7.09
C GLN A 403 13.62 14.94 -6.60
N SER A 404 12.59 14.17 -6.97
CA SER A 404 11.23 14.38 -6.44
C SER A 404 11.21 14.21 -4.92
N VAL A 405 10.56 15.16 -4.24
CA VAL A 405 10.19 15.06 -2.82
C VAL A 405 8.66 14.91 -2.63
N GLY A 406 7.94 14.50 -3.68
CA GLY A 406 6.49 14.33 -3.66
C GLY A 406 5.71 15.65 -3.79
N ASN A 407 4.39 15.56 -4.06
CA ASN A 407 3.50 16.72 -4.20
C ASN A 407 3.97 17.81 -5.20
N GLY A 408 4.67 17.41 -6.27
CA GLY A 408 5.20 18.35 -7.27
C GLY A 408 6.41 19.17 -6.78
N LEU A 409 7.02 18.79 -5.67
CA LEU A 409 8.22 19.41 -5.12
C LEU A 409 9.47 18.56 -5.43
N TYR A 410 10.62 19.23 -5.49
CA TYR A 410 11.91 18.66 -5.86
C TYR A 410 13.03 19.18 -4.96
N GLN A 411 14.05 18.37 -4.73
CA GLN A 411 15.37 18.75 -4.25
C GLN A 411 16.36 18.80 -5.42
N PHE A 412 17.28 19.75 -5.40
CA PHE A 412 18.37 19.84 -6.36
C PHE A 412 19.65 19.38 -5.66
N VAL A 413 20.17 18.20 -6.03
CA VAL A 413 21.36 17.62 -5.40
C VAL A 413 22.57 17.77 -6.32
N ASN A 414 23.61 18.46 -5.88
CA ASN A 414 24.78 18.72 -6.70
C ASN A 414 25.57 17.42 -6.97
N ARG A 415 25.99 17.20 -8.23
CA ARG A 415 26.69 15.98 -8.65
C ARG A 415 28.04 15.79 -7.98
N LEU A 416 28.81 16.86 -7.79
CA LEU A 416 30.13 16.78 -7.18
C LEU A 416 30.03 16.53 -5.66
N SER A 417 29.21 17.33 -4.95
CA SER A 417 29.23 17.35 -3.49
C SER A 417 28.22 16.40 -2.82
N GLY A 418 27.14 16.02 -3.52
CA GLY A 418 26.00 15.32 -2.93
C GLY A 418 25.15 16.19 -1.98
N LEU A 419 25.41 17.50 -1.91
CA LEU A 419 24.67 18.46 -1.09
C LEU A 419 23.49 19.05 -1.87
N CYS A 420 22.46 19.48 -1.14
CA CYS A 420 21.24 20.07 -1.71
C CYS A 420 21.39 21.59 -1.90
N LEU A 421 20.76 22.13 -2.94
CA LEU A 421 20.44 23.56 -3.03
C LEU A 421 19.66 23.97 -1.77
N ASP A 422 20.15 24.99 -1.09
CA ASP A 422 19.66 25.40 0.22
C ASP A 422 19.39 26.90 0.26
N VAL A 423 18.38 27.26 1.03
CA VAL A 423 18.12 28.65 1.41
C VAL A 423 18.65 28.83 2.83
N PRO A 424 19.79 29.51 3.00
CA PRO A 424 20.52 29.48 4.27
C PRO A 424 19.64 29.85 5.46
N GLY A 425 19.61 28.97 6.45
CA GLY A 425 18.83 29.14 7.68
C GLY A 425 17.31 29.19 7.49
N GLY A 426 16.81 28.75 6.33
CA GLY A 426 15.39 28.82 5.99
C GLY A 426 14.86 30.24 5.79
N SER A 427 15.72 31.19 5.45
CA SER A 427 15.37 32.61 5.24
C SER A 427 14.17 32.77 4.29
N THR A 428 13.22 33.62 4.70
CA THR A 428 12.07 34.01 3.87
C THR A 428 12.27 35.39 3.22
N ASN A 429 13.48 35.94 3.28
CA ASN A 429 13.79 37.26 2.74
C ASN A 429 14.18 37.16 1.27
N ALA A 430 13.64 38.06 0.45
CA ALA A 430 14.12 38.25 -0.92
C ALA A 430 15.55 38.80 -0.92
N GLY A 431 16.34 38.41 -1.92
CA GLY A 431 17.76 38.72 -2.04
C GLY A 431 18.67 37.79 -1.23
N THR A 432 18.13 36.74 -0.60
CA THR A 432 18.96 35.75 0.10
C THR A 432 19.77 34.98 -0.95
N GLN A 433 21.10 35.02 -0.85
CA GLN A 433 21.97 34.18 -1.67
C GLN A 433 21.79 32.72 -1.29
N LEU A 434 21.53 31.88 -2.28
CA LEU A 434 21.44 30.44 -2.09
C LEU A 434 22.83 29.85 -1.85
N ASP A 435 22.89 28.77 -1.07
CA ASP A 435 24.09 27.97 -0.86
C ASP A 435 23.78 26.48 -1.08
N GLN A 436 24.74 25.62 -0.78
CA GLN A 436 24.51 24.17 -0.66
C GLN A 436 24.61 23.73 0.79
N ALA A 437 23.82 22.74 1.19
CA ALA A 437 23.88 22.14 2.52
C ALA A 437 23.48 20.66 2.52
N SER A 438 23.81 19.95 3.61
CA SER A 438 23.38 18.57 3.81
C SER A 438 21.84 18.47 3.81
N SER A 439 21.30 17.41 3.21
CA SER A 439 19.85 17.22 3.16
C SER A 439 19.27 17.08 4.57
N THR A 440 18.32 17.93 4.90
CA THR A 440 17.59 17.95 6.18
C THR A 440 16.14 17.48 6.03
N GLY A 441 15.65 17.35 4.79
CA GLY A 441 14.23 17.15 4.48
C GLY A 441 13.36 18.38 4.72
N GLY A 442 13.92 19.51 5.20
CA GLY A 442 13.18 20.73 5.48
C GLY A 442 12.68 21.42 4.21
N ALA A 443 11.54 22.12 4.33
CA ALA A 443 10.91 22.83 3.21
C ALA A 443 11.83 23.85 2.53
N TYR A 444 12.82 24.40 3.24
CA TYR A 444 13.82 25.34 2.69
C TYR A 444 14.78 24.73 1.66
N GLN A 445 14.79 23.41 1.50
CA GLN A 445 15.53 22.67 0.47
C GLN A 445 14.61 22.08 -0.62
N GLN A 446 13.31 22.38 -0.56
CA GLN A 446 12.31 21.83 -1.48
C GLN A 446 11.76 22.92 -2.38
N PHE A 447 11.66 22.62 -3.68
CA PHE A 447 11.34 23.57 -4.72
C PHE A 447 10.28 23.01 -5.69
N SER A 448 9.29 23.80 -6.08
CA SER A 448 8.42 23.43 -7.19
C SER A 448 8.99 23.94 -8.51
N LEU A 449 8.81 23.16 -9.57
CA LEU A 449 9.08 23.57 -10.95
C LEU A 449 7.78 24.03 -11.58
N VAL A 450 7.72 25.28 -12.04
CA VAL A 450 6.54 25.86 -12.66
C VAL A 450 6.90 26.19 -14.10
N GLU A 451 6.15 25.68 -15.07
CA GLU A 451 6.32 26.12 -16.45
C GLU A 451 6.07 27.62 -16.54
N ASP A 452 6.97 28.35 -17.19
CA ASP A 452 6.65 29.69 -17.64
C ASP A 452 5.69 29.58 -18.82
N THR A 453 4.44 29.21 -18.53
CA THR A 453 3.32 29.66 -19.34
C THR A 453 3.30 31.16 -19.12
N PRO A 454 3.58 32.00 -20.13
CA PRO A 454 3.64 33.44 -19.93
C PRO A 454 2.39 33.83 -19.16
N ALA A 455 2.56 34.42 -17.97
CA ALA A 455 1.46 34.82 -17.13
C ALA A 455 0.51 35.62 -18.00
N SER A 456 -0.62 34.99 -18.36
CA SER A 456 -1.57 35.59 -19.27
C SER A 456 -2.11 36.81 -18.54
N SER A 457 -1.64 38.00 -18.91
CA SER A 457 -2.29 39.26 -18.54
C SER A 457 -3.70 39.36 -19.13
N ALA A 458 -4.10 38.40 -19.99
CA ALA A 458 -5.46 38.31 -20.48
C ALA A 458 -6.42 37.87 -19.35
N PRO A 459 -7.58 38.54 -19.22
CA PRO A 459 -8.64 38.15 -18.30
C PRO A 459 -9.07 36.68 -18.49
N GLY A 460 -9.23 35.94 -17.39
CA GLY A 460 -9.71 34.56 -17.39
C GLY A 460 -10.43 34.17 -16.09
N PHE A 461 -10.70 32.88 -15.88
CA PHE A 461 -11.36 32.41 -14.66
C PHE A 461 -10.67 31.19 -14.05
N SER A 462 -10.82 31.02 -12.73
CA SER A 462 -10.40 29.84 -11.98
C SER A 462 -11.60 28.99 -11.55
N LEU A 463 -11.38 27.69 -11.32
CA LEU A 463 -12.37 26.78 -10.77
C LEU A 463 -11.80 26.05 -9.55
N SER A 464 -12.63 25.85 -8.53
CA SER A 464 -12.32 24.95 -7.42
C SER A 464 -13.58 24.24 -6.94
N ALA A 465 -13.44 23.00 -6.48
CA ALA A 465 -14.51 22.25 -5.83
C ALA A 465 -14.30 22.22 -4.30
N SER A 466 -15.37 22.46 -3.53
CA SER A 466 -15.35 22.42 -2.07
C SER A 466 -16.55 21.64 -1.52
N PRO A 467 -16.33 20.63 -0.65
CA PRO A 467 -15.03 20.10 -0.25
C PRO A 467 -14.31 19.37 -1.41
N ALA A 468 -13.01 19.11 -1.31
CA ALA A 468 -12.27 18.39 -2.36
C ALA A 468 -12.65 16.90 -2.46
N SER A 469 -13.29 16.35 -1.43
CA SER A 469 -13.79 14.97 -1.38
C SER A 469 -15.10 14.88 -0.61
N GLN A 470 -16.03 14.02 -1.07
CA GLN A 470 -17.26 13.66 -0.36
C GLN A 470 -17.46 12.14 -0.40
N SER A 471 -18.05 11.60 0.67
CA SER A 471 -18.51 10.21 0.70
C SER A 471 -20.02 10.11 0.57
N VAL A 472 -20.50 9.07 -0.11
CA VAL A 472 -21.93 8.76 -0.26
C VAL A 472 -22.15 7.26 -0.24
N THR A 473 -23.20 6.78 0.42
CA THR A 473 -23.63 5.38 0.30
C THR A 473 -24.37 5.15 -1.02
N ALA A 474 -24.01 4.10 -1.76
CA ALA A 474 -24.65 3.75 -3.04
C ALA A 474 -26.19 3.75 -2.92
N GLY A 475 -26.85 4.47 -3.80
CA GLY A 475 -28.30 4.72 -3.77
C GLY A 475 -28.70 6.10 -3.22
N ASN A 476 -27.74 6.89 -2.72
CA ASN A 476 -27.98 8.23 -2.15
C ASN A 476 -27.28 9.34 -2.97
N GLY A 477 -27.38 10.59 -2.51
CA GLY A 477 -26.72 11.75 -3.12
C GLY A 477 -25.87 12.57 -2.16
N THR A 478 -24.97 13.37 -2.72
CA THR A 478 -24.10 14.32 -2.02
C THR A 478 -23.83 15.55 -2.88
N ASN A 479 -23.31 16.62 -2.27
CA ASN A 479 -23.12 17.92 -2.92
C ASN A 479 -21.69 18.46 -2.78
N TYR A 480 -21.25 19.19 -3.81
CA TYR A 480 -20.08 20.04 -3.83
C TYR A 480 -20.48 21.47 -4.17
N THR A 481 -19.67 22.44 -3.74
CA THR A 481 -19.71 23.81 -4.23
C THR A 481 -18.57 24.01 -5.22
N ILE A 482 -18.91 24.37 -6.46
CA ILE A 482 -17.95 24.75 -7.49
C ILE A 482 -17.80 26.26 -7.45
N ASN A 483 -16.66 26.76 -6.99
CA ASN A 483 -16.36 28.19 -6.97
C ASN A 483 -15.72 28.59 -8.29
N VAL A 484 -16.13 29.74 -8.82
CA VAL A 484 -15.62 30.33 -10.05
C VAL A 484 -15.02 31.70 -9.73
N GLY A 485 -13.70 31.80 -9.78
CA GLY A 485 -12.96 33.02 -9.44
C GLY A 485 -12.56 33.83 -10.66
N ALA A 486 -12.42 35.16 -10.50
CA ALA A 486 -11.90 36.03 -11.54
C ALA A 486 -10.37 35.98 -11.56
N ILE A 487 -9.79 35.90 -12.76
CA ILE A 487 -8.37 36.13 -13.01
C ILE A 487 -8.27 37.41 -13.84
N ASN A 488 -7.41 38.35 -13.42
CA ASN A 488 -7.10 39.59 -14.14
C ASN A 488 -8.34 40.41 -14.56
N GLY A 489 -9.32 40.55 -13.65
CA GLY A 489 -10.49 41.40 -13.86
C GLY A 489 -11.57 40.84 -14.79
N PHE A 490 -11.50 39.56 -15.15
CA PHE A 490 -12.52 38.90 -15.95
C PHE A 490 -13.91 39.04 -15.33
N SER A 491 -14.86 39.50 -16.14
CA SER A 491 -16.27 39.60 -15.83
C SER A 491 -17.06 39.00 -16.99
N GLY A 492 -17.40 37.73 -16.86
CA GLY A 492 -18.14 36.97 -17.87
C GLY A 492 -18.90 35.82 -17.23
N ALA A 493 -19.69 35.11 -18.04
CA ALA A 493 -20.41 33.92 -17.59
C ALA A 493 -19.65 32.65 -18.01
N VAL A 494 -19.39 31.76 -17.05
CA VAL A 494 -18.71 30.47 -17.27
C VAL A 494 -19.74 29.37 -17.29
N SER A 495 -19.87 28.69 -18.43
CA SER A 495 -20.72 27.49 -18.55
C SER A 495 -19.98 26.28 -17.99
N LEU A 496 -20.63 25.53 -17.11
CA LEU A 496 -20.05 24.41 -16.38
C LEU A 496 -20.60 23.08 -16.89
N SER A 497 -19.74 22.08 -17.03
CA SER A 497 -20.10 20.69 -17.35
C SER A 497 -19.34 19.71 -16.44
N VAL A 498 -19.85 18.48 -16.34
CA VAL A 498 -19.31 17.43 -15.45
C VAL A 498 -19.00 16.18 -16.27
N GLY A 499 -17.85 15.57 -16.02
CA GLY A 499 -17.42 14.29 -16.55
C GLY A 499 -16.80 13.39 -15.46
N GLY A 500 -16.41 12.17 -15.83
CA GLY A 500 -15.75 11.23 -14.91
C GLY A 500 -16.67 10.54 -13.90
N LEU A 501 -17.99 10.61 -14.09
CA LEU A 501 -18.95 9.95 -13.19
C LEU A 501 -18.85 8.41 -13.30
N PRO A 502 -18.92 7.68 -12.17
CA PRO A 502 -19.05 6.23 -12.20
C PRO A 502 -20.39 5.78 -12.81
N ALA A 503 -20.42 4.53 -13.30
CA ALA A 503 -21.65 3.94 -13.83
C ALA A 503 -22.78 4.00 -12.79
N GLY A 504 -23.98 4.43 -13.22
CA GLY A 504 -25.15 4.57 -12.34
C GLY A 504 -25.16 5.84 -11.47
N ALA A 505 -24.20 6.75 -11.62
CA ALA A 505 -24.24 8.08 -11.00
C ALA A 505 -24.67 9.16 -12.01
N THR A 506 -25.35 10.19 -11.52
CA THR A 506 -25.77 11.37 -12.29
C THR A 506 -25.37 12.64 -11.57
N ALA A 507 -25.03 13.69 -12.33
CA ALA A 507 -24.67 15.00 -11.79
C ALA A 507 -25.58 16.11 -12.32
N THR A 508 -25.89 17.08 -11.47
CA THR A 508 -26.57 18.33 -11.85
C THR A 508 -25.84 19.53 -11.25
N LEU A 509 -25.78 20.62 -12.01
CA LEU A 509 -25.18 21.89 -11.60
C LEU A 509 -26.25 22.96 -11.50
N SER A 510 -26.25 23.73 -10.42
CA SER A 510 -27.21 24.82 -10.22
C SER A 510 -26.51 26.06 -9.65
N PRO A 511 -26.31 27.12 -10.45
CA PRO A 511 -26.63 27.22 -11.89
C PRO A 511 -25.62 26.47 -12.78
N THR A 512 -26.02 26.12 -14.01
CA THR A 512 -25.11 25.55 -15.03
C THR A 512 -24.21 26.59 -15.71
N SER A 513 -24.51 27.88 -15.51
CA SER A 513 -23.67 29.00 -15.95
C SER A 513 -23.54 30.02 -14.81
N VAL A 514 -22.30 30.38 -14.47
CA VAL A 514 -21.97 31.20 -13.30
C VAL A 514 -21.36 32.51 -13.77
N ALA A 515 -21.95 33.64 -13.36
CA ALA A 515 -21.31 34.95 -13.52
C ALA A 515 -20.10 35.05 -12.57
N VAL A 516 -18.98 35.56 -13.06
CA VAL A 516 -17.73 35.60 -12.29
C VAL A 516 -17.56 36.93 -11.55
N PRO A 517 -17.22 36.93 -10.24
CA PRO A 517 -17.07 35.75 -9.38
C PRO A 517 -18.41 35.18 -8.92
N GLY A 518 -18.47 33.87 -8.71
CA GLY A 518 -19.69 33.20 -8.25
C GLY A 518 -19.47 31.73 -7.95
N SER A 519 -20.55 30.99 -7.70
CA SER A 519 -20.48 29.54 -7.46
C SER A 519 -21.68 28.79 -8.05
N SER A 520 -21.53 27.48 -8.17
CA SER A 520 -22.57 26.53 -8.55
C SER A 520 -22.59 25.35 -7.57
N THR A 521 -23.78 24.88 -7.20
CA THR A 521 -23.91 23.63 -6.45
C THR A 521 -23.91 22.47 -7.43
N LEU A 522 -22.92 21.59 -7.31
CA LEU A 522 -22.85 20.30 -7.98
C LEU A 522 -23.52 19.25 -7.09
N THR A 523 -24.67 18.73 -7.50
CA THR A 523 -25.36 17.62 -6.83
C THR A 523 -25.08 16.33 -7.59
N ILE A 524 -24.58 15.31 -6.90
CA ILE A 524 -24.37 13.97 -7.43
C ILE A 524 -25.34 13.01 -6.75
N THR A 525 -26.04 12.19 -7.53
CA THR A 525 -26.86 11.07 -7.03
C THR A 525 -26.33 9.76 -7.58
N THR A 526 -26.38 8.71 -6.77
CA THR A 526 -25.91 7.36 -7.11
C THR A 526 -27.07 6.36 -7.10
N SER A 527 -26.94 5.29 -7.87
CA SER A 527 -27.81 4.11 -7.80
C SER A 527 -27.28 3.11 -6.77
N SER A 528 -28.11 2.16 -6.33
CA SER A 528 -27.68 1.06 -5.46
C SER A 528 -26.62 0.15 -6.10
N SER A 529 -26.54 0.14 -7.43
CA SER A 529 -25.53 -0.58 -8.23
C SER A 529 -24.30 0.25 -8.59
N THR A 530 -24.22 1.51 -8.14
CA THR A 530 -23.06 2.35 -8.45
C THR A 530 -21.80 1.72 -7.82
N PRO A 531 -20.72 1.50 -8.60
CA PRO A 531 -19.51 0.84 -8.10
C PRO A 531 -18.94 1.53 -6.87
N THR A 532 -18.61 0.75 -5.84
CA THR A 532 -17.95 1.26 -4.64
C THR A 532 -16.52 1.69 -4.92
N GLY A 533 -15.97 2.54 -4.05
CA GLY A 533 -14.60 3.05 -4.17
C GLY A 533 -14.53 4.53 -4.50
N SER A 534 -13.31 4.99 -4.80
CA SER A 534 -13.00 6.40 -5.04
C SER A 534 -13.05 6.74 -6.52
N HIS A 535 -13.82 7.76 -6.89
CA HIS A 535 -14.04 8.19 -8.27
C HIS A 535 -13.70 9.66 -8.44
N ALA A 536 -12.87 9.99 -9.43
CA ALA A 536 -12.52 11.36 -9.75
C ALA A 536 -13.58 12.00 -10.66
N ILE A 537 -14.23 13.04 -10.16
CA ILE A 537 -15.20 13.85 -10.90
C ILE A 537 -14.47 15.05 -11.50
N LEU A 538 -14.61 15.25 -12.80
CA LEU A 538 -14.03 16.38 -13.52
C LEU A 538 -15.11 17.43 -13.79
N VAL A 539 -14.88 18.66 -13.35
CA VAL A 539 -15.74 19.80 -13.66
C VAL A 539 -15.00 20.72 -14.61
N THR A 540 -15.58 20.97 -15.78
CA THR A 540 -15.01 21.82 -16.82
C THR A 540 -15.84 23.09 -16.97
N GLY A 541 -15.19 24.25 -16.94
CA GLY A 541 -15.79 25.53 -17.25
C GLY A 541 -15.34 26.04 -18.61
N VAL A 542 -16.25 26.67 -19.33
CA VAL A 542 -15.99 27.27 -20.65
C VAL A 542 -16.63 28.66 -20.72
N SER A 543 -15.87 29.64 -21.20
CA SER A 543 -16.36 30.97 -21.58
C SER A 543 -15.70 31.42 -22.89
N GLY A 544 -16.43 31.32 -24.01
CA GLY A 544 -15.87 31.56 -25.34
C GLY A 544 -14.78 30.54 -25.67
N SER A 545 -13.56 31.01 -25.93
CA SER A 545 -12.38 30.15 -26.16
C SER A 545 -11.62 29.79 -24.88
N LEU A 546 -12.01 30.34 -23.72
CA LEU A 546 -11.36 30.06 -22.44
C LEU A 546 -11.96 28.80 -21.83
N THR A 547 -11.09 27.86 -21.46
CA THR A 547 -11.45 26.61 -20.77
C THR A 547 -10.58 26.44 -19.53
N ASN A 548 -11.18 26.06 -18.42
CA ASN A 548 -10.46 25.65 -17.21
C ASN A 548 -11.19 24.46 -16.57
N SER A 549 -10.50 23.64 -15.76
CA SER A 549 -11.11 22.49 -15.10
C SER A 549 -10.63 22.34 -13.66
N THR A 550 -11.44 21.71 -12.83
CA THR A 550 -11.10 21.30 -11.47
C THR A 550 -11.62 19.88 -11.23
N SER A 551 -11.04 19.16 -10.28
CA SER A 551 -11.50 17.82 -9.91
C SER A 551 -11.99 17.77 -8.46
N ALA A 552 -12.89 16.84 -8.19
CA ALA A 552 -13.33 16.48 -6.85
C ALA A 552 -13.45 14.96 -6.73
N THR A 553 -13.24 14.42 -5.54
CA THR A 553 -13.31 12.97 -5.29
C THR A 553 -14.67 12.58 -4.73
N LEU A 554 -15.36 11.64 -5.35
CA LEU A 554 -16.55 10.98 -4.83
C LEU A 554 -16.18 9.60 -4.31
N VAL A 555 -16.36 9.37 -3.01
CA VAL A 555 -16.18 8.05 -2.40
C VAL A 555 -17.55 7.37 -2.27
N VAL A 556 -17.76 6.29 -3.02
CA VAL A 556 -19.01 5.51 -2.97
C VAL A 556 -18.83 4.35 -1.99
N ASN A 557 -19.57 4.39 -0.89
CA ASN A 557 -19.64 3.33 0.10
C ASN A 557 -20.67 2.27 -0.32
N PRO A 558 -20.52 0.99 0.09
CA PRO A 558 -21.48 -0.07 -0.23
C PRO A 558 -22.89 0.29 0.26
N PRO A 559 -23.96 -0.15 -0.45
CA PRO A 559 -25.33 0.10 -0.06
C PRO A 559 -25.62 -0.51 1.32
N SER A 560 -26.42 0.18 2.14
CA SER A 560 -26.82 -0.30 3.47
C SER A 560 -27.95 -1.34 3.36
N THR A 561 -27.62 -2.54 2.88
CA THR A 561 -28.51 -3.71 2.87
C THR A 561 -27.92 -4.82 3.72
N LEU A 562 -28.76 -5.69 4.27
CA LEU A 562 -28.27 -6.88 4.97
C LEU A 562 -27.44 -7.77 4.03
N PRO A 563 -26.43 -8.50 4.53
CA PRO A 563 -25.67 -9.44 3.72
C PRO A 563 -26.58 -10.52 3.14
N ALA A 564 -26.18 -11.10 2.00
CA ALA A 564 -26.95 -12.16 1.37
C ALA A 564 -27.24 -13.31 2.36
N GLY A 565 -28.49 -13.77 2.38
CA GLY A 565 -28.96 -14.82 3.27
C GLY A 565 -29.44 -14.36 4.64
N TRP A 566 -29.35 -13.06 4.98
CA TRP A 566 -29.94 -12.48 6.17
C TRP A 566 -31.32 -11.91 5.88
N THR A 567 -32.25 -12.15 6.81
CA THR A 567 -33.63 -11.66 6.77
C THR A 567 -33.86 -10.76 7.98
N ASP A 568 -34.62 -9.68 7.81
CA ASP A 568 -35.12 -8.84 8.91
C ASP A 568 -36.62 -9.00 9.02
N ALA A 569 -37.12 -9.30 10.21
CA ALA A 569 -38.56 -9.40 10.44
C ALA A 569 -38.92 -9.12 11.90
N ASP A 570 -40.06 -8.47 12.09
CA ASP A 570 -40.68 -8.33 13.40
C ASP A 570 -41.37 -9.64 13.82
N ILE A 571 -41.11 -10.04 15.07
CA ILE A 571 -41.79 -11.16 15.74
C ILE A 571 -42.94 -10.60 16.58
N GLY A 572 -44.12 -11.22 16.49
CA GLY A 572 -45.26 -10.92 17.38
C GLY A 572 -45.99 -9.59 17.14
N SER A 573 -45.74 -8.92 16.02
CA SER A 573 -46.42 -7.67 15.63
C SER A 573 -46.26 -6.54 16.66
N PRO A 574 -45.03 -6.06 16.89
CA PRO A 574 -44.79 -4.92 17.76
C PRO A 574 -45.44 -3.65 17.18
N THR A 575 -45.76 -2.68 18.04
CA THR A 575 -46.46 -1.45 17.63
C THR A 575 -45.62 -0.55 16.74
N ILE A 576 -44.29 -0.58 16.91
CA ILE A 576 -43.34 0.12 16.04
C ILE A 576 -42.54 -0.94 15.29
N ALA A 577 -42.62 -0.90 13.96
CA ALA A 577 -41.88 -1.83 13.13
C ALA A 577 -40.37 -1.68 13.33
N GLY A 578 -39.67 -2.81 13.38
CA GLY A 578 -38.24 -2.88 13.45
C GLY A 578 -37.54 -2.56 12.13
N SER A 579 -36.22 -2.51 12.19
CA SER A 579 -35.37 -2.42 11.00
C SER A 579 -33.97 -2.94 11.30
N ALA A 580 -33.30 -3.46 10.28
CA ALA A 580 -31.88 -3.76 10.35
C ALA A 580 -31.09 -3.31 9.13
N THR A 581 -29.85 -2.90 9.38
CA THR A 581 -28.86 -2.57 8.36
C THR A 581 -27.52 -3.21 8.69
N TYR A 582 -26.67 -3.37 7.68
CA TYR A 582 -25.32 -3.86 7.85
C TYR A 582 -24.34 -2.94 7.14
N SER A 583 -23.26 -2.58 7.84
CA SER A 583 -22.16 -1.79 7.28
C SER A 583 -20.88 -2.06 8.05
N ASN A 584 -19.76 -2.20 7.36
CA ASN A 584 -18.41 -2.35 7.95
C ASN A 584 -18.34 -3.38 9.10
N GLY A 585 -18.89 -4.59 8.89
CA GLY A 585 -18.85 -5.66 9.89
C GLY A 585 -19.82 -5.49 11.07
N THR A 586 -20.69 -4.47 11.05
CA THR A 586 -21.61 -4.15 12.15
C THR A 586 -23.06 -4.21 11.68
N PHE A 587 -23.88 -5.00 12.38
CA PHE A 587 -25.34 -4.94 12.26
C PHE A 587 -25.87 -3.81 13.15
N THR A 588 -26.73 -2.95 12.60
CA THR A 588 -27.52 -2.00 13.38
C THR A 588 -28.98 -2.46 13.34
N VAL A 589 -29.47 -2.93 14.48
CA VAL A 589 -30.83 -3.47 14.62
C VAL A 589 -31.64 -2.55 15.53
N SER A 590 -32.79 -2.09 15.05
CA SER A 590 -33.79 -1.37 15.83
C SER A 590 -34.99 -2.27 16.02
N GLY A 591 -35.43 -2.44 17.26
CA GLY A 591 -36.61 -3.24 17.60
C GLY A 591 -37.47 -2.53 18.64
N SER A 592 -38.74 -2.91 18.67
CA SER A 592 -39.67 -2.52 19.73
C SER A 592 -40.53 -3.72 20.11
N GLY A 593 -41.24 -3.65 21.23
CA GLY A 593 -42.18 -4.69 21.62
C GLY A 593 -42.44 -4.78 23.12
N SER A 594 -43.32 -5.71 23.49
CA SER A 594 -43.82 -5.93 24.84
C SER A 594 -42.99 -6.93 25.68
N ASP A 595 -41.73 -7.20 25.29
CA ASP A 595 -40.78 -8.16 25.88
C ASP A 595 -40.82 -9.58 25.27
N ILE A 596 -39.83 -10.41 25.63
CA ILE A 596 -39.64 -11.81 25.21
C ILE A 596 -39.72 -12.80 26.39
N TRP A 597 -40.34 -12.37 27.49
CA TRP A 597 -40.42 -13.11 28.75
C TRP A 597 -41.67 -13.97 28.92
N THR A 598 -42.81 -13.50 28.40
CA THR A 598 -44.11 -14.13 28.67
C THR A 598 -44.45 -15.24 27.68
N THR A 599 -45.73 -15.57 27.51
CA THR A 599 -46.18 -16.60 26.57
C THR A 599 -46.11 -16.19 25.10
N ALA A 600 -45.80 -14.93 24.78
CA ALA A 600 -45.51 -14.47 23.43
C ALA A 600 -44.46 -13.35 23.43
N ASP A 601 -43.64 -13.34 22.38
CA ASP A 601 -42.54 -12.41 22.15
C ASP A 601 -42.98 -11.24 21.26
N GLN A 602 -42.44 -10.05 21.50
CA GLN A 602 -42.44 -8.95 20.52
C GLN A 602 -41.07 -8.28 20.45
N PHE A 603 -40.42 -8.33 19.29
CA PHE A 603 -39.11 -7.75 19.02
C PHE A 603 -38.79 -7.78 17.52
N ASN A 604 -37.71 -7.11 17.09
CA ASN A 604 -37.19 -7.24 15.72
C ASN A 604 -36.09 -8.32 15.66
N TYR A 605 -36.16 -9.21 14.67
CA TYR A 605 -35.24 -10.32 14.51
C TYR A 605 -34.54 -10.26 13.15
N THR A 606 -33.23 -10.06 13.20
CA THR A 606 -32.34 -10.15 12.03
C THR A 606 -31.65 -11.51 12.05
N TYR A 607 -31.98 -12.39 11.11
CA TYR A 607 -31.67 -13.82 11.23
C TYR A 607 -31.33 -14.50 9.89
N GLN A 608 -30.75 -15.69 10.01
CA GLN A 608 -30.66 -16.67 8.92
C GLN A 608 -31.40 -17.95 9.33
N SER A 609 -32.02 -18.62 8.37
CA SER A 609 -32.58 -19.96 8.62
C SER A 609 -31.44 -20.98 8.56
N VAL A 610 -31.30 -21.78 9.62
CA VAL A 610 -30.21 -22.74 9.80
C VAL A 610 -30.78 -24.11 10.22
N SER A 611 -30.02 -25.18 9.99
CA SER A 611 -30.38 -26.55 10.39
C SER A 611 -29.19 -27.27 11.04
N GLY A 612 -29.45 -28.17 12.00
CA GLY A 612 -28.41 -28.87 12.74
C GLY A 612 -27.75 -28.01 13.83
N ASP A 613 -26.59 -28.45 14.31
CA ASP A 613 -25.85 -27.74 15.35
C ASP A 613 -25.24 -26.45 14.80
N GLN A 614 -25.39 -25.35 15.53
CA GLN A 614 -24.96 -24.02 15.10
C GLN A 614 -24.23 -23.30 16.22
N THR A 615 -23.24 -22.50 15.83
CA THR A 615 -22.52 -21.59 16.74
C THR A 615 -22.77 -20.17 16.28
N VAL A 616 -23.27 -19.32 17.17
CA VAL A 616 -23.44 -17.89 16.92
C VAL A 616 -22.44 -17.13 17.77
N ILE A 617 -21.58 -16.34 17.14
CA ILE A 617 -20.61 -15.47 17.82
C ILE A 617 -20.94 -14.03 17.43
N ALA A 618 -21.34 -13.21 18.38
CA ALA A 618 -21.59 -11.80 18.17
C ALA A 618 -21.11 -10.98 19.37
N ARG A 619 -20.70 -9.73 19.10
CA ARG A 619 -20.39 -8.73 20.13
C ARG A 619 -21.43 -7.62 20.05
N VAL A 620 -22.18 -7.39 21.12
CA VAL A 620 -23.03 -6.21 21.24
C VAL A 620 -22.12 -5.00 21.48
N VAL A 621 -21.97 -4.14 20.46
CA VAL A 621 -21.08 -2.98 20.50
C VAL A 621 -21.67 -1.85 21.36
N SER A 622 -22.98 -1.62 21.22
CA SER A 622 -23.74 -0.66 22.01
C SER A 622 -25.22 -1.03 21.99
N GLU A 623 -25.96 -0.55 22.99
CA GLU A 623 -27.41 -0.67 23.09
C GLU A 623 -27.98 0.70 23.46
N ASN A 624 -29.09 1.09 22.83
CA ASN A 624 -29.83 2.27 23.26
C ASN A 624 -30.75 1.86 24.41
N GLY A 625 -30.43 2.28 25.64
CA GLY A 625 -31.12 1.86 26.87
C GLY A 625 -32.52 2.44 27.05
N THR A 626 -33.44 2.06 26.16
CA THR A 626 -34.83 2.55 26.11
C THR A 626 -35.66 2.13 27.32
N ALA A 627 -35.28 1.05 28.00
CA ALA A 627 -35.85 0.57 29.27
C ALA A 627 -34.80 -0.22 30.07
N SER A 628 -35.01 -0.41 31.38
CA SER A 628 -34.10 -1.18 32.24
C SER A 628 -33.94 -2.65 31.80
N TYR A 629 -34.98 -3.20 31.16
CA TYR A 629 -35.01 -4.53 30.54
C TYR A 629 -35.16 -4.45 29.01
N ALA A 630 -34.72 -3.35 28.39
CA ALA A 630 -34.41 -3.43 26.96
C ALA A 630 -33.38 -4.56 26.74
N LYS A 631 -33.50 -5.26 25.62
CA LYS A 631 -32.76 -6.49 25.35
C LYS A 631 -32.11 -6.41 23.98
N ALA A 632 -30.80 -6.66 23.94
CA ALA A 632 -30.05 -6.91 22.72
C ALA A 632 -29.19 -8.18 22.91
N GLY A 633 -28.97 -8.96 21.86
CA GLY A 633 -28.15 -10.16 21.99
C GLY A 633 -28.35 -11.17 20.87
N VAL A 634 -28.03 -12.42 21.17
CA VAL A 634 -28.14 -13.54 20.24
C VAL A 634 -29.28 -14.46 20.66
N MET A 635 -30.00 -14.99 19.69
CA MET A 635 -31.10 -15.93 19.90
C MET A 635 -31.09 -17.01 18.83
N ILE A 636 -31.29 -18.26 19.25
CA ILE A 636 -31.69 -19.37 18.39
C ILE A 636 -33.15 -19.69 18.73
N ARG A 637 -34.03 -19.66 17.73
CA ARG A 637 -35.45 -19.98 17.88
C ARG A 637 -35.90 -21.01 16.85
N GLU A 638 -36.80 -21.90 17.24
CA GLU A 638 -37.29 -22.98 16.39
C GLU A 638 -38.06 -22.46 15.16
N THR A 639 -38.89 -21.43 15.36
CA THR A 639 -39.69 -20.79 14.31
C THR A 639 -39.82 -19.28 14.55
N THR A 640 -40.32 -18.54 13.56
CA THR A 640 -40.64 -17.11 13.69
C THR A 640 -42.00 -16.84 14.37
N ALA A 641 -42.71 -17.87 14.85
CA ALA A 641 -43.93 -17.67 15.62
C ALA A 641 -43.61 -17.00 16.96
N ALA A 642 -44.47 -16.08 17.41
CA ALA A 642 -44.25 -15.30 18.64
C ALA A 642 -44.16 -16.14 19.91
N ASN A 643 -44.68 -17.37 19.90
CA ASN A 643 -44.69 -18.28 21.03
C ASN A 643 -43.67 -19.43 20.90
N SER A 644 -42.75 -19.34 19.94
CA SER A 644 -41.78 -20.39 19.61
C SER A 644 -40.82 -20.71 20.76
N VAL A 645 -40.42 -21.98 20.87
CA VAL A 645 -39.23 -22.39 21.63
C VAL A 645 -38.03 -21.54 21.20
N GLU A 646 -37.28 -21.05 22.18
CA GLU A 646 -36.08 -20.23 21.96
C GLU A 646 -35.04 -20.45 23.07
N ALA A 647 -33.79 -20.18 22.73
CA ALA A 647 -32.72 -19.96 23.67
C ALA A 647 -31.95 -18.69 23.27
N SER A 648 -31.72 -17.80 24.22
CA SER A 648 -31.11 -16.51 23.98
C SER A 648 -30.12 -16.12 25.07
N VAL A 649 -29.14 -15.31 24.68
CA VAL A 649 -28.20 -14.65 25.59
C VAL A 649 -28.30 -13.16 25.32
N LEU A 650 -28.75 -12.42 26.32
CA LEU A 650 -29.21 -11.04 26.17
C LEU A 650 -28.50 -10.15 27.17
N ILE A 651 -28.02 -9.00 26.69
CA ILE A 651 -27.61 -7.89 27.53
C ILE A 651 -28.80 -6.96 27.77
N THR A 652 -28.83 -6.37 28.97
CA THR A 652 -29.78 -5.33 29.33
C THR A 652 -29.03 -4.11 29.85
N PRO A 653 -29.59 -2.89 29.72
CA PRO A 653 -28.89 -1.67 30.14
C PRO A 653 -28.53 -1.63 31.62
N THR A 654 -29.36 -2.22 32.50
CA THR A 654 -29.18 -2.11 33.96
C THR A 654 -29.25 -3.43 34.74
N ASN A 655 -29.64 -4.55 34.11
CA ASN A 655 -29.85 -5.83 34.80
C ASN A 655 -28.83 -6.91 34.41
N GLY A 656 -27.77 -6.52 33.71
CA GLY A 656 -26.67 -7.40 33.31
C GLY A 656 -27.02 -8.29 32.12
N ILE A 657 -26.30 -9.41 32.04
CA ILE A 657 -26.42 -10.41 30.96
C ILE A 657 -27.13 -11.64 31.52
N ALA A 658 -28.14 -12.14 30.81
CA ALA A 658 -28.89 -13.35 31.17
C ALA A 658 -28.96 -14.33 30.00
N MET A 659 -28.98 -15.63 30.33
CA MET A 659 -29.37 -16.68 29.40
C MET A 659 -30.82 -17.05 29.70
N GLU A 660 -31.67 -16.89 28.71
CA GLU A 660 -33.11 -17.14 28.80
C GLU A 660 -33.49 -18.27 27.85
N VAL A 661 -34.46 -19.08 28.26
CA VAL A 661 -35.03 -20.12 27.41
C VAL A 661 -36.54 -20.17 27.55
N ARG A 662 -37.21 -20.41 26.43
CA ARG A 662 -38.59 -20.89 26.42
C ARG A 662 -38.61 -22.40 26.21
N PRO A 663 -38.94 -23.20 27.24
CA PRO A 663 -38.74 -24.65 27.20
C PRO A 663 -39.73 -25.40 26.30
N SER A 664 -40.87 -24.78 25.98
CA SER A 664 -41.89 -25.35 25.08
C SER A 664 -42.73 -24.24 24.46
N THR A 665 -43.30 -24.48 23.28
CA THR A 665 -44.13 -23.52 22.57
C THR A 665 -45.29 -23.01 23.45
N GLY A 666 -45.38 -21.69 23.63
CA GLY A 666 -46.40 -21.04 24.46
C GLY A 666 -46.14 -21.03 25.98
N ALA A 667 -45.06 -21.62 26.48
CA ALA A 667 -44.64 -21.45 27.88
C ALA A 667 -44.06 -20.05 28.11
N ALA A 668 -44.03 -19.58 29.37
CA ALA A 668 -43.23 -18.41 29.72
C ALA A 668 -41.74 -18.75 29.68
N SER A 669 -40.90 -17.77 29.35
CA SER A 669 -39.45 -17.91 29.37
C SER A 669 -38.93 -17.96 30.81
N ILE A 670 -37.81 -18.65 31.00
CA ILE A 670 -37.13 -18.82 32.29
C ILE A 670 -35.65 -18.52 32.16
N ASN A 671 -35.03 -18.06 33.25
CA ASN A 671 -33.59 -17.90 33.34
C ASN A 671 -32.88 -19.25 33.51
N MET A 672 -31.79 -19.46 32.76
CA MET A 672 -30.88 -20.58 32.97
C MET A 672 -29.68 -20.17 33.83
N THR A 673 -29.46 -20.89 34.93
CA THR A 673 -28.30 -20.67 35.81
C THR A 673 -27.14 -21.61 35.46
N GLY A 674 -25.91 -21.09 35.47
CA GLY A 674 -24.67 -21.91 35.36
C GLY A 674 -24.04 -22.03 33.97
N TRP A 675 -24.58 -21.34 32.96
CA TRP A 675 -24.16 -21.45 31.55
C TRP A 675 -23.39 -20.23 31.03
N ILE A 676 -23.28 -19.16 31.82
CA ILE A 676 -22.46 -17.98 31.51
C ILE A 676 -21.12 -18.13 32.25
N ARG A 677 -19.99 -18.14 31.53
CA ARG A 677 -18.63 -18.16 32.11
C ARG A 677 -17.82 -16.95 31.65
N ASN A 678 -17.05 -16.38 32.57
CA ASN A 678 -16.08 -15.29 32.38
C ASN A 678 -16.68 -14.01 31.75
N ILE A 679 -17.22 -13.14 32.61
CA ILE A 679 -17.47 -11.74 32.29
C ILE A 679 -16.23 -10.98 32.75
N LEU A 680 -15.46 -10.43 31.80
CA LEU A 680 -14.41 -9.43 32.06
C LEU A 680 -14.95 -8.04 31.76
#